data_AF-A0A1Y3QM67-F1
#
_entry.id   AF-A0A1Y3QM67-F1
#
_cell.length_a   1.000
_cell.length_b   1.000
_cell.length_c   1.000
_cell.angle_alpha   90.00
_cell.angle_beta   90.00
_cell.angle_gamma   90.00
#
_symmetry.space_group_name_H-M   'P 1'
#
loop_
_entity.id
_entity.type
_entity.pdbx_description
1 polymer ?
#
loop_
_entity_poly.entity_id
_entity_poly.type
_entity_poly.pdbx_seq_one_letter_code
_entity_poly.pdbx_strand_id
1 'polypeptide(L)'
;MAGIGFELKRLYRKEGVLAQLRAHAYAISVAVGPMLLAMAQILALLALMTVNGASLMERELFLATAIYAFIFSLLLTGGLTMVLSRFLADRLFHRDYVHLSSSWHGAAALGLAAAFVAAWLFLWRAETTLWHKAAAYLLFAELTVLWVQNVHLTVLKAYRRIALHQLAGALTSLAAAWPLFVLAPETGAAGAIAAMDAGMFVVLLFTARYCGKAFPPADSSRYGAFLAYFRRTPSLFWTGMFLYGGAFVHLFVYWSGPEAREIAGAFRVSPFFDLPSFYAFLTVVPTLVTFVVSVETHFYEKFRDYYRNVLGGGTPRDIAKAKEDMQRALVREIRFAMEVQLMFTVLALALGVKLLPLTGFTARQLDLFITLALGYYLYIIAFVLVMILLYFDDRRGALTIAAGFAAANAGLTLWSMDGALDGLGLIISAFLALMAALVRLIHLLRHLDYRTYCSQPVGPGPQRKGRRKGGPASGMFMVLAACALLTAGCSSQSGPSAQATEPPPGIMTAGLKEDKRLYERDDDQSVRTLYVTVLPDRRGGPDPLTWYKLNRVRDRMEEGALDIILQEGEPGGGGPKPGMFGFAATEANGRIELRGGSSRYEPQRNYRIKLNRQAGLWNDQRVINLNKHIFDPVRIRNKLSFDLFEQMPDIASLRTQFVHLFVRDLSEGAKVAPFEDYGLYTQVEQPNRMFLRNHLLDPNGYLYKAADFEFLRYPDELKDENDPDYDRALFETRLEIRGREEHGRLLAMLEDVNNPSIPIAEVIERHFDLDNYLTWMAANLLMDNMDTTAQNFLLYSPLNQTKWYFLPWDYDAAWEWPRAYEYSAPYEGGLSNYWGSVLHNRFFRSTEHVRLLQEKMEELYASAINETAVAERVAAYRRTVEPFLRREPDVYYLPVEADRLEEAFELLMGVPSRAMERFKADLEVPKPFFLGDPEPLGEGTYQFFWDPSYDLQGDDLVYEWSLARDPQFTDSVRRVQGIRETSLIVDGLSPGVYFWKVVVTDAAGHSQIPFDRFQDADGRLHYGVREFFAHE
;
A
#
# COMPACT_ATOMS: atom_id res chain seq x y z
N MET A 1 -4.17 15.66 -0.74
CA MET A 1 -3.32 15.47 0.46
C MET A 1 -2.91 14.01 0.64
N ALA A 2 -3.79 13.01 0.46
CA ALA A 2 -3.49 11.59 0.68
C ALA A 2 -2.25 11.05 -0.07
N GLY A 3 -1.14 10.75 0.62
CA GLY A 3 0.04 10.13 0.00
C GLY A 3 1.34 10.01 0.81
N ILE A 4 1.54 10.81 1.87
CA ILE A 4 2.82 10.83 2.63
C ILE A 4 2.76 9.89 3.84
N GLY A 5 1.56 9.53 4.27
CA GLY A 5 1.34 8.78 5.51
C GLY A 5 2.15 7.49 5.62
N PHE A 6 2.51 6.84 4.50
CA PHE A 6 3.32 5.62 4.50
C PHE A 6 4.81 5.86 4.83
N GLU A 7 5.45 6.88 4.26
CA GLU A 7 6.85 7.25 4.57
C GLU A 7 6.96 7.79 6.00
N LEU A 8 6.00 8.62 6.43
CA LEU A 8 5.93 9.11 7.80
C LEU A 8 5.71 7.97 8.80
N LYS A 9 4.78 7.04 8.53
CA LYS A 9 4.59 5.83 9.36
C LYS A 9 5.85 4.97 9.42
N ARG A 10 6.61 4.84 8.32
CA ARG A 10 7.87 4.08 8.29
C ARG A 10 8.91 4.70 9.21
N LEU A 11 9.01 6.03 9.25
CA LEU A 11 9.99 6.74 10.06
C LEU A 11 9.60 6.81 11.55
N TYR A 12 8.31 7.02 11.87
CA TYR A 12 7.81 7.01 13.26
C TYR A 12 7.77 5.61 13.90
N ARG A 13 7.92 4.53 13.12
CA ARG A 13 7.93 3.13 13.60
C ARG A 13 9.29 2.65 14.12
N LYS A 14 10.37 3.40 13.89
CA LYS A 14 11.71 3.05 14.37
C LYS A 14 11.90 3.58 15.80
N GLU A 15 12.34 2.72 16.71
CA GLU A 15 12.58 3.09 18.11
C GLU A 15 13.88 3.88 18.28
N GLY A 16 13.90 4.79 19.26
CA GLY A 16 15.05 5.64 19.59
C GLY A 16 14.86 7.12 19.24
N VAL A 17 15.49 7.99 20.04
CA VAL A 17 15.38 9.47 19.92
C VAL A 17 15.81 9.95 18.53
N LEU A 18 16.88 9.37 17.96
CA LEU A 18 17.37 9.73 16.62
C LEU A 18 16.40 9.34 15.50
N ALA A 19 15.67 8.24 15.66
CA ALA A 19 14.67 7.78 14.69
C ALA A 19 13.43 8.68 14.70
N GLN A 20 12.95 9.06 15.89
CA GLN A 20 11.88 10.05 16.05
C GLN A 20 12.31 11.41 15.49
N LEU A 21 13.55 11.84 15.76
CA LEU A 21 14.08 13.11 15.25
C LEU A 21 14.20 13.09 13.71
N ARG A 22 14.58 11.95 13.10
CA ARG A 22 14.54 11.75 11.64
C ARG A 22 13.11 11.77 11.08
N ALA A 23 12.14 11.19 11.78
CA ALA A 23 10.73 11.21 11.37
C ALA A 23 10.14 12.62 11.42
N HIS A 24 10.43 13.37 12.48
CA HIS A 24 10.05 14.78 12.61
C HIS A 24 10.76 15.64 11.56
N ALA A 25 12.07 15.47 11.34
CA ALA A 25 12.83 16.20 10.32
C ALA A 25 12.30 15.94 8.92
N TYR A 26 11.90 14.70 8.61
CA TYR A 26 11.26 14.35 7.34
C TYR A 26 9.88 15.01 7.22
N ALA A 27 9.07 14.98 8.29
CA ALA A 27 7.75 15.64 8.31
C ALA A 27 7.86 17.15 8.09
N ILE A 28 8.82 17.81 8.75
CA ILE A 28 9.14 19.23 8.58
C ILE A 28 9.56 19.49 7.13
N SER A 29 10.50 18.70 6.60
CA SER A 29 11.01 18.86 5.22
C SER A 29 9.91 18.76 4.17
N VAL A 30 8.91 17.90 4.40
CA VAL A 30 7.81 17.68 3.46
C VAL A 30 6.72 18.74 3.58
N ALA A 31 6.33 19.12 4.80
CA ALA A 31 5.19 20.01 5.02
C ALA A 31 5.54 21.50 4.89
N VAL A 32 6.72 21.90 5.37
CA VAL A 32 7.12 23.32 5.50
C VAL A 32 8.54 23.59 4.98
N GLY A 33 9.25 22.54 4.53
CA GLY A 33 10.61 22.64 4.01
C GLY A 33 10.79 23.70 2.92
N PRO A 34 9.92 23.79 1.88
CA PRO A 34 10.06 24.82 0.86
C PRO A 34 10.00 26.26 1.41
N MET A 35 9.11 26.51 2.37
CA MET A 35 8.99 27.82 3.03
C MET A 35 10.25 28.15 3.84
N LEU A 36 10.74 27.21 4.65
CA LEU A 36 11.95 27.42 5.46
C LEU A 36 13.19 27.62 4.60
N LEU A 37 13.32 26.89 3.50
CA LEU A 37 14.41 27.06 2.54
C LEU A 37 14.35 28.42 1.83
N ALA A 38 13.15 28.87 1.41
CA ALA A 38 12.98 30.19 0.82
C ALA A 38 13.33 31.32 1.82
N MET A 39 12.93 31.18 3.09
CA MET A 39 13.29 32.13 4.15
C MET A 39 14.81 32.15 4.38
N ALA A 40 15.44 30.97 4.49
CA ALA A 40 16.89 30.86 4.64
C ALA A 40 17.64 31.47 3.44
N GLN A 41 17.14 31.27 2.23
CA GLN A 41 17.68 31.87 1.01
C GLN A 41 17.59 33.41 1.05
N ILE A 42 16.44 33.99 1.40
CA ILE A 42 16.28 35.46 1.51
C ILE A 42 17.25 36.02 2.54
N LEU A 43 17.35 35.39 3.72
CA LEU A 43 18.28 35.82 4.78
C LEU A 43 19.75 35.71 4.35
N ALA A 44 20.11 34.64 3.65
CA ALA A 44 21.47 34.45 3.14
C ALA A 44 21.83 35.48 2.06
N LEU A 45 20.91 35.80 1.15
CA LEU A 45 21.10 36.86 0.17
C LEU A 45 21.20 38.23 0.84
N LEU A 46 20.37 38.51 1.86
CA LEU A 46 20.45 39.76 2.63
C LEU A 46 21.79 39.90 3.36
N ALA A 47 22.31 38.79 3.92
CA ALA A 47 23.63 38.75 4.55
C ALA A 47 24.75 38.99 3.53
N LEU A 48 24.68 38.35 2.35
CA LEU A 48 25.64 38.56 1.25
C LEU A 48 25.62 40.01 0.75
N MET A 49 24.43 40.61 0.57
CA MET A 49 24.30 42.02 0.22
C MET A 49 24.97 42.92 1.27
N THR A 50 24.81 42.59 2.57
CA THR A 50 25.43 43.35 3.66
C THR A 50 26.96 43.24 3.65
N VAL A 51 27.51 42.04 3.45
CA VAL A 51 28.96 41.80 3.37
C VAL A 51 29.60 42.50 2.16
N ASN A 52 28.87 42.58 1.04
CA ASN A 52 29.33 43.26 -0.17
C ASN A 52 29.03 44.78 -0.19
N GLY A 53 28.64 45.37 0.94
CA GLY A 53 28.49 46.82 1.07
C GLY A 53 27.24 47.43 0.43
N ALA A 54 26.20 46.62 0.14
CA ALA A 54 24.94 47.14 -0.39
C ALA A 54 24.27 48.11 0.60
N SER A 55 23.70 49.21 0.06
CA SER A 55 23.04 50.23 0.86
C SER A 55 21.84 49.67 1.63
N LEU A 56 21.41 50.36 2.69
CA LEU A 56 20.19 49.99 3.42
C LEU A 56 18.96 50.02 2.50
N MET A 57 18.87 51.01 1.60
CA MET A 57 17.76 51.17 0.68
C MET A 57 17.66 50.02 -0.33
N GLU A 58 18.79 49.52 -0.84
CA GLU A 58 18.82 48.35 -1.73
C GLU A 58 18.41 47.06 -0.99
N ARG A 59 18.82 46.90 0.27
CA ARG A 59 18.44 45.75 1.09
C ARG A 59 16.95 45.76 1.43
N GLU A 60 16.40 46.92 1.76
CA GLU A 60 14.96 47.11 1.99
C GLU A 60 14.15 46.89 0.70
N LEU A 61 14.64 47.37 -0.45
CA LEU A 61 14.01 47.15 -1.75
C LEU A 61 14.00 45.66 -2.13
N PHE A 62 15.12 44.95 -1.96
CA PHE A 62 15.17 43.49 -2.18
C PHE A 62 14.15 42.75 -1.30
N LEU A 63 14.14 43.04 0.00
CA LEU A 63 13.24 42.39 0.94
C LEU A 63 11.76 42.69 0.62
N ALA A 64 11.42 43.95 0.34
CA ALA A 64 10.07 44.37 -0.01
C ALA A 64 9.60 43.68 -1.30
N THR A 65 10.43 43.67 -2.35
CA THR A 65 10.09 43.03 -3.62
C THR A 65 9.91 41.52 -3.47
N ALA A 66 10.76 40.84 -2.70
CA ALA A 66 10.61 39.42 -2.42
C ALA A 66 9.29 39.14 -1.68
N ILE A 67 9.00 39.87 -0.59
CA ILE A 67 7.77 39.72 0.20
C ILE A 67 6.53 39.95 -0.68
N TYR A 68 6.52 41.01 -1.49
CA TYR A 68 5.44 41.31 -2.41
C TYR A 68 5.24 40.19 -3.43
N ALA A 69 6.32 39.72 -4.06
CA ALA A 69 6.24 38.64 -5.04
C ALA A 69 5.64 37.36 -4.43
N PHE A 70 6.04 36.97 -3.20
CA PHE A 70 5.47 35.81 -2.51
C PHE A 70 4.00 36.00 -2.14
N ILE A 71 3.64 37.11 -1.50
CA ILE A 71 2.27 37.35 -1.02
C ILE A 71 1.31 37.44 -2.20
N PHE A 72 1.60 38.30 -3.18
CA PHE A 72 0.67 38.55 -4.26
C PHE A 72 0.57 37.38 -5.25
N SER A 73 1.64 36.59 -5.46
CA SER A 73 1.55 35.41 -6.33
C SER A 73 0.71 34.32 -5.69
N LEU A 74 0.79 34.17 -4.36
CA LEU A 74 -0.06 33.27 -3.60
C LEU A 74 -1.52 33.72 -3.62
N LEU A 75 -1.79 35.02 -3.45
CA LEU A 75 -3.15 35.56 -3.53
C LEU A 75 -3.76 35.40 -4.92
N LEU A 76 -2.97 35.67 -5.97
CA LEU A 76 -3.38 35.54 -7.36
C LEU A 76 -3.79 34.10 -7.70
N THR A 77 -3.03 33.12 -7.22
CA THR A 77 -3.22 31.71 -7.55
C THR A 77 -4.09 30.95 -6.56
N GLY A 78 -4.29 31.45 -5.34
CA GLY A 78 -4.92 30.71 -4.24
C GLY A 78 -6.33 30.21 -4.50
N GLY A 79 -7.15 30.97 -5.24
CA GLY A 79 -8.46 30.50 -5.69
C GLY A 79 -8.37 29.44 -6.80
N LEU A 80 -7.47 29.65 -7.76
CA LEU A 80 -7.24 28.75 -8.88
C LEU A 80 -6.73 27.38 -8.41
N THR A 81 -5.80 27.34 -7.45
CA THR A 81 -5.22 26.11 -6.91
C THR A 81 -6.27 25.24 -6.20
N MET A 82 -7.25 25.82 -5.52
CA MET A 82 -8.37 25.09 -4.90
C MET A 82 -9.28 24.43 -5.94
N VAL A 83 -9.62 25.16 -7.01
CA VAL A 83 -10.42 24.61 -8.13
C VAL A 83 -9.67 23.49 -8.84
N LEU A 84 -8.38 23.73 -9.13
CA LEU A 84 -7.51 22.79 -9.80
C LEU A 84 -7.30 21.51 -8.97
N SER A 85 -7.12 21.64 -7.65
CA SER A 85 -7.01 20.50 -6.75
C SER A 85 -8.25 19.60 -6.79
N ARG A 86 -9.45 20.18 -6.83
CA ARG A 86 -10.69 19.41 -6.99
C ARG A 86 -10.80 18.78 -8.36
N PHE A 87 -10.51 19.54 -9.42
CA PHE A 87 -10.51 19.03 -10.80
C PHE A 87 -9.60 17.82 -10.96
N LEU A 88 -8.37 17.91 -10.45
CA LEU A 88 -7.41 16.81 -10.48
C LEU A 88 -7.92 15.62 -9.69
N ALA A 89 -8.40 15.82 -8.46
CA ALA A 89 -8.95 14.73 -7.64
C ALA A 89 -10.08 13.96 -8.37
N ASP A 90 -10.97 14.67 -9.07
CA ASP A 90 -12.04 14.03 -9.85
C ASP A 90 -11.49 13.29 -11.07
N ARG A 91 -10.48 13.82 -11.78
CA ARG A 91 -9.85 13.13 -12.92
C ARG A 91 -9.04 11.92 -12.50
N LEU A 92 -8.35 11.99 -11.38
CA LEU A 92 -7.66 10.86 -10.75
C LEU A 92 -8.65 9.78 -10.35
N PHE A 93 -9.79 10.15 -9.75
CA PHE A 93 -10.85 9.22 -9.41
C PHE A 93 -11.41 8.50 -10.65
N HIS A 94 -11.61 9.23 -11.75
CA HIS A 94 -12.08 8.68 -13.03
C HIS A 94 -10.98 8.09 -13.92
N ARG A 95 -9.73 7.97 -13.44
CA ARG A 95 -8.57 7.46 -14.19
C ARG A 95 -8.29 8.17 -15.53
N ASP A 96 -8.65 9.44 -15.65
CA ASP A 96 -8.53 10.25 -16.87
C ASP A 96 -7.27 11.13 -16.84
N TYR A 97 -6.13 10.47 -17.07
CA TYR A 97 -4.80 11.03 -16.83
C TYR A 97 -4.34 12.07 -17.86
N VAL A 98 -4.95 12.11 -19.05
CA VAL A 98 -4.60 13.08 -20.11
C VAL A 98 -4.76 14.52 -19.61
N HIS A 99 -5.70 14.75 -18.71
CA HIS A 99 -5.95 16.08 -18.17
C HIS A 99 -4.88 16.58 -17.20
N LEU A 100 -4.01 15.72 -16.65
CA LEU A 100 -2.97 16.13 -15.69
C LEU A 100 -2.01 17.17 -16.30
N SER A 101 -1.35 16.82 -17.40
CA SER A 101 -0.44 17.73 -18.10
C SER A 101 -1.18 18.87 -18.78
N SER A 102 -2.34 18.61 -19.38
CA SER A 102 -3.12 19.64 -20.08
C SER A 102 -3.62 20.75 -19.13
N SER A 103 -4.17 20.40 -17.96
CA SER A 103 -4.63 21.41 -17.00
C SER A 103 -3.48 22.18 -16.38
N TRP A 104 -2.31 21.58 -16.24
CA TRP A 104 -1.12 22.28 -15.77
C TRP A 104 -0.71 23.38 -16.73
N HIS A 105 -0.52 23.08 -18.01
CA HIS A 105 -0.15 24.10 -19.01
C HIS A 105 -1.24 25.17 -19.16
N GLY A 106 -2.51 24.76 -19.17
CA GLY A 106 -3.64 25.70 -19.24
C GLY A 106 -3.72 26.64 -18.03
N ALA A 107 -3.57 26.11 -16.82
CA ALA A 107 -3.60 26.91 -15.60
C ALA A 107 -2.35 27.80 -15.45
N ALA A 108 -1.18 27.33 -15.87
CA ALA A 108 0.05 28.12 -15.88
C ALA A 108 -0.05 29.29 -16.86
N ALA A 109 -0.56 29.06 -18.07
CA ALA A 109 -0.78 30.12 -19.06
C ALA A 109 -1.76 31.19 -18.55
N LEU A 110 -2.88 30.77 -17.94
CA LEU A 110 -3.85 31.68 -17.34
C LEU A 110 -3.24 32.48 -16.18
N GLY A 111 -2.49 31.81 -15.30
CA GLY A 111 -1.79 32.43 -14.19
C GLY A 111 -0.77 33.46 -14.66
N LEU A 112 0.06 33.13 -15.65
CA LEU A 112 1.04 34.04 -16.23
C LEU A 112 0.40 35.27 -16.88
N ALA A 113 -0.70 35.10 -17.60
CA ALA A 113 -1.43 36.23 -18.17
C ALA A 113 -1.95 37.17 -17.08
N ALA A 114 -2.55 36.61 -16.01
CA ALA A 114 -3.02 37.40 -14.88
C ALA A 114 -1.87 38.05 -14.11
N ALA A 115 -0.74 37.36 -13.97
CA ALA A 115 0.46 37.87 -13.33
C ALA A 115 1.06 39.04 -14.11
N PHE A 116 1.12 38.95 -15.43
CA PHE A 116 1.59 40.05 -16.28
C PHE A 116 0.76 41.31 -16.10
N VAL A 117 -0.58 41.19 -16.15
CA VAL A 117 -1.48 42.34 -15.95
C VAL A 117 -1.28 42.95 -14.55
N ALA A 118 -1.25 42.14 -13.51
CA ALA A 118 -1.09 42.61 -12.14
C ALA A 118 0.28 43.28 -11.92
N ALA A 119 1.36 42.67 -12.41
CA ALA A 119 2.70 43.21 -12.30
C ALA A 119 2.87 44.50 -13.10
N TRP A 120 2.31 44.58 -14.31
CA TRP A 120 2.34 45.79 -15.13
C TRP A 120 1.67 46.98 -14.41
N LEU A 121 0.47 46.77 -13.85
CA LEU A 121 -0.27 47.81 -13.12
C LEU A 121 0.50 48.34 -11.89
N PHE A 122 1.29 47.48 -11.24
CA PHE A 122 2.06 47.83 -10.04
C PHE A 122 3.46 48.39 -10.37
N LEU A 123 4.28 47.64 -11.11
CA LEU A 123 5.69 47.96 -11.38
C LEU A 123 5.87 49.18 -12.28
N TRP A 124 4.85 49.57 -13.05
CA TRP A 124 4.89 50.84 -13.80
C TRP A 124 5.09 52.03 -12.85
N ARG A 125 4.48 51.99 -11.66
CA ARG A 125 4.57 53.06 -10.64
C ARG A 125 5.85 53.03 -9.81
N ALA A 126 6.55 51.90 -9.77
CA ALA A 126 7.78 51.77 -8.97
C ALA A 126 8.91 52.63 -9.55
N GLU A 127 9.54 53.44 -8.71
CA GLU A 127 10.68 54.30 -9.03
C GLU A 127 11.99 53.51 -8.93
N THR A 128 12.13 52.48 -9.78
CA THR A 128 13.30 51.59 -9.80
C THR A 128 13.86 51.44 -11.21
N THR A 129 15.06 50.85 -11.32
CA THR A 129 15.68 50.55 -12.62
C THR A 129 14.85 49.55 -13.44
N LEU A 130 15.01 49.57 -14.77
CA LEU A 130 14.36 48.61 -15.68
C LEU A 130 14.74 47.16 -15.34
N TRP A 131 16.01 46.93 -14.98
CA TRP A 131 16.51 45.61 -14.58
C TRP A 131 15.84 45.10 -13.30
N HIS A 132 15.62 45.97 -12.31
CA HIS A 132 14.86 45.61 -11.12
C HIS A 132 13.40 45.24 -11.46
N LYS A 133 12.73 46.02 -12.31
CA LYS A 133 11.35 45.74 -12.74
C LYS A 133 11.24 44.41 -13.48
N ALA A 134 12.19 44.12 -14.38
CA ALA A 134 12.23 42.87 -15.11
C ALA A 134 12.45 41.66 -14.18
N ALA A 135 13.40 41.74 -13.26
CA ALA A 135 13.67 40.70 -12.27
C ALA A 135 12.47 40.51 -11.31
N ALA A 136 11.87 41.60 -10.82
CA ALA A 136 10.68 41.55 -9.97
C ALA A 136 9.49 40.87 -10.67
N TYR A 137 9.27 41.17 -11.95
CA TYR A 137 8.25 40.49 -12.76
C TYR A 137 8.57 39.02 -12.97
N LEU A 138 9.83 38.69 -13.28
CA LEU A 138 10.26 37.31 -13.49
C LEU A 138 10.04 36.48 -12.22
N LEU A 139 10.47 36.95 -11.05
CA LEU A 139 10.22 36.28 -9.78
C LEU A 139 8.73 36.05 -9.54
N PHE A 140 7.90 37.06 -9.79
CA PHE A 140 6.45 36.98 -9.63
C PHE A 140 5.81 35.96 -10.59
N ALA A 141 6.26 35.92 -11.84
CA ALA A 141 5.82 34.97 -12.86
C ALA A 141 6.25 33.54 -12.52
N GLU A 142 7.51 33.35 -12.11
CA GLU A 142 8.06 32.06 -11.71
C GLU A 142 7.32 31.47 -10.50
N LEU A 143 7.09 32.29 -9.47
CA LEU A 143 6.29 31.88 -8.30
C LEU A 143 4.86 31.52 -8.71
N THR A 144 4.24 32.28 -9.61
CA THR A 144 2.89 31.99 -10.12
C THR A 144 2.82 30.62 -10.78
N VAL A 145 3.80 30.28 -11.61
CA VAL A 145 3.90 28.95 -12.25
C VAL A 145 4.18 27.87 -11.20
N LEU A 146 5.06 28.15 -10.23
CA LEU A 146 5.43 27.21 -9.18
C LEU A 146 4.23 26.83 -8.31
N TRP A 147 3.36 27.78 -7.95
CA TRP A 147 2.14 27.49 -7.19
C TRP A 147 1.20 26.53 -7.94
N VAL A 148 1.04 26.73 -9.25
CA VAL A 148 0.22 25.83 -10.11
C VAL A 148 0.89 24.47 -10.29
N GLN A 149 2.20 24.43 -10.49
CA GLN A 149 2.98 23.19 -10.58
C GLN A 149 2.90 22.37 -9.29
N ASN A 150 3.00 23.01 -8.14
CA ASN A 150 2.95 22.35 -6.83
C ASN A 150 1.64 21.57 -6.63
N VAL A 151 0.51 22.10 -7.09
CA VAL A 151 -0.77 21.37 -7.07
C VAL A 151 -0.66 20.05 -7.83
N HIS A 152 -0.04 20.04 -9.00
CA HIS A 152 0.15 18.82 -9.80
C HIS A 152 1.21 17.89 -9.19
N LEU A 153 2.30 18.42 -8.63
CA LEU A 153 3.30 17.61 -7.93
C LEU A 153 2.72 16.86 -6.73
N THR A 154 1.69 17.40 -6.08
CA THR A 154 1.01 16.68 -4.99
C THR A 154 0.35 15.37 -5.45
N VAL A 155 0.01 15.25 -6.74
CA VAL A 155 -0.51 14.01 -7.35
C VAL A 155 0.55 12.91 -7.36
N LEU A 156 1.80 13.28 -7.66
CA LEU A 156 2.93 12.35 -7.72
C LEU A 156 3.43 11.90 -6.35
N LYS A 157 2.97 12.57 -5.27
CA LYS A 157 3.30 12.23 -3.87
C LYS A 157 4.80 12.19 -3.57
N ALA A 158 5.62 12.86 -4.39
CA ALA A 158 7.08 12.83 -4.31
C ALA A 158 7.67 14.02 -3.52
N TYR A 159 7.13 14.26 -2.33
CA TYR A 159 7.43 15.47 -1.55
C TYR A 159 8.91 15.64 -1.19
N ARG A 160 9.66 14.54 -1.00
CA ARG A 160 11.12 14.59 -0.83
C ARG A 160 11.82 15.23 -2.02
N ARG A 161 11.36 14.95 -3.24
CA ARG A 161 11.95 15.53 -4.46
C ARG A 161 11.66 17.03 -4.56
N ILE A 162 10.47 17.46 -4.15
CA ILE A 162 10.12 18.89 -4.07
C ILE A 162 11.10 19.64 -3.16
N ALA A 163 11.36 19.11 -1.95
CA ALA A 163 12.33 19.70 -1.03
C ALA A 163 13.77 19.70 -1.59
N LEU A 164 14.18 18.63 -2.28
CA LEU A 164 15.50 18.56 -2.92
C LEU A 164 15.65 19.54 -4.09
N HIS A 165 14.61 19.69 -4.93
CA HIS A 165 14.62 20.68 -6.01
C HIS A 165 14.70 22.09 -5.44
N GLN A 166 13.97 22.39 -4.36
CA GLN A 166 14.05 23.68 -3.68
C GLN A 166 15.43 23.93 -3.07
N LEU A 167 16.07 22.92 -2.48
CA LEU A 167 17.44 23.03 -1.97
C LEU A 167 18.43 23.29 -3.11
N ALA A 168 18.29 22.60 -4.24
CA ALA A 168 19.11 22.84 -5.42
C ALA A 168 18.94 24.28 -5.94
N GLY A 169 17.70 24.77 -6.03
CA GLY A 169 17.42 26.15 -6.41
C GLY A 169 18.02 27.18 -5.44
N ALA A 170 17.92 26.95 -4.12
CA ALA A 170 18.52 27.82 -3.12
C ALA A 170 20.06 27.86 -3.26
N LEU A 171 20.71 26.72 -3.46
CA LEU A 171 22.15 26.64 -3.69
C LEU A 171 22.57 27.33 -4.99
N THR A 172 21.81 27.13 -6.09
CA THR A 172 22.03 27.84 -7.35
C THR A 172 21.87 29.34 -7.18
N SER A 173 20.88 29.79 -6.41
CA SER A 173 20.69 31.21 -6.13
C SER A 173 21.89 31.83 -5.42
N LEU A 174 22.41 31.17 -4.39
CA LEU A 174 23.62 31.63 -3.69
C LEU A 174 24.87 31.59 -4.59
N ALA A 175 25.00 30.55 -5.41
CA ALA A 175 26.09 30.42 -6.37
C ALA A 175 26.04 31.49 -7.46
N ALA A 176 24.85 31.88 -7.92
CA ALA A 176 24.63 32.95 -8.89
C ALA A 176 24.81 34.35 -8.27
N ALA A 177 24.46 34.52 -6.99
CA ALA A 177 24.62 35.78 -6.28
C ALA A 177 26.09 36.20 -6.13
N TRP A 178 26.99 35.24 -5.89
CA TRP A 178 28.42 35.51 -5.73
C TRP A 178 29.04 36.29 -6.92
N PRO A 179 29.00 35.80 -8.17
CA PRO A 179 29.56 36.53 -9.30
C PRO A 179 28.79 37.83 -9.60
N LEU A 180 27.48 37.89 -9.35
CA LEU A 180 26.69 39.11 -9.58
C LEU A 180 27.13 40.25 -8.64
N PHE A 181 27.38 39.96 -7.37
CA PHE A 181 27.84 40.97 -6.42
C PHE A 181 29.33 41.31 -6.55
N VAL A 182 30.16 40.38 -7.03
CA VAL A 182 31.60 40.61 -7.22
C VAL A 182 31.90 41.31 -8.55
N LEU A 183 31.25 40.91 -9.65
CA LEU A 183 31.53 41.41 -11.00
C LEU A 183 30.65 42.61 -11.38
N ALA A 184 29.48 42.75 -10.77
CA ALA A 184 28.53 43.83 -11.04
C ALA A 184 27.91 44.38 -9.74
N PRO A 185 28.73 44.93 -8.81
CA PRO A 185 28.25 45.42 -7.51
C PRO A 185 27.17 46.51 -7.62
N GLU A 186 27.15 47.25 -8.73
CA GLU A 186 26.14 48.28 -9.05
C GLU A 186 24.71 47.71 -9.23
N THR A 187 24.55 46.39 -9.33
CA THR A 187 23.24 45.75 -9.55
C THR A 187 22.34 45.74 -8.32
N GLY A 188 22.89 45.88 -7.11
CA GLY A 188 22.14 46.01 -5.86
C GLY A 188 21.01 44.97 -5.69
N ALA A 189 19.79 45.44 -5.42
CA ALA A 189 18.59 44.63 -5.29
C ALA A 189 18.22 43.89 -6.58
N ALA A 190 18.47 44.46 -7.76
CA ALA A 190 18.19 43.80 -9.03
C ALA A 190 19.06 42.55 -9.22
N GLY A 191 20.33 42.61 -8.84
CA GLY A 191 21.24 41.46 -8.85
C GLY A 191 20.82 40.36 -7.88
N ALA A 192 20.37 40.75 -6.68
CA ALA A 192 19.87 39.82 -5.67
C ALA A 192 18.61 39.06 -6.14
N ILE A 193 17.67 39.76 -6.79
CA ILE A 193 16.46 39.14 -7.35
C ILE A 193 16.81 38.27 -8.55
N ALA A 194 17.69 38.72 -9.46
CA ALA A 194 18.12 37.90 -10.59
C ALA A 194 18.81 36.60 -10.15
N ALA A 195 19.58 36.65 -9.06
CA ALA A 195 20.12 35.44 -8.44
C ALA A 195 19.01 34.53 -7.88
N MET A 196 17.96 35.11 -7.31
CA MET A 196 16.79 34.37 -6.84
C MET A 196 16.03 33.72 -8.00
N ASP A 197 15.83 34.43 -9.10
CA ASP A 197 15.21 33.93 -10.34
C ASP A 197 16.01 32.76 -10.93
N ALA A 198 17.34 32.86 -10.99
CA ALA A 198 18.18 31.74 -11.46
C ALA A 198 17.95 30.46 -10.63
N GLY A 199 17.81 30.60 -9.31
CA GLY A 199 17.45 29.49 -8.43
C GLY A 199 16.05 28.96 -8.66
N MET A 200 15.05 29.85 -8.75
CA MET A 200 13.64 29.49 -8.97
C MET A 200 13.42 28.85 -10.34
N PHE A 201 14.10 29.30 -11.38
CA PHE A 201 14.13 28.67 -12.70
C PHE A 201 14.61 27.22 -12.64
N VAL A 202 15.67 26.94 -11.87
CA VAL A 202 16.14 25.55 -11.66
C VAL A 202 15.07 24.70 -10.97
N VAL A 203 14.37 25.26 -9.96
CA VAL A 203 13.25 24.56 -9.31
C VAL A 203 12.16 24.25 -10.34
N LEU A 204 11.74 25.22 -11.15
CA LEU A 204 10.72 25.06 -12.19
C LEU A 204 11.14 24.02 -13.23
N LEU A 205 12.41 24.03 -13.66
CA LEU A 205 12.92 23.09 -14.65
C LEU A 205 12.93 21.65 -14.13
N PHE A 206 13.44 21.43 -12.92
CA PHE A 206 13.50 20.09 -12.31
C PHE A 206 12.12 19.54 -12.02
N THR A 207 11.22 20.36 -11.50
CA THR A 207 9.82 19.96 -11.27
C THR A 207 9.08 19.71 -12.57
N ALA A 208 9.25 20.56 -13.59
CA ALA A 208 8.64 20.37 -14.91
C ALA A 208 9.13 19.09 -15.59
N ARG A 209 10.44 18.83 -15.57
CA ARG A 209 11.02 17.58 -16.10
C ARG A 209 10.48 16.35 -15.36
N TYR A 210 10.30 16.45 -14.05
CA TYR A 210 9.74 15.37 -13.25
C TYR A 210 8.28 15.10 -13.60
N CYS A 211 7.44 16.15 -13.68
CA CYS A 211 6.05 16.05 -14.12
C CYS A 211 5.95 15.49 -15.55
N GLY A 212 6.78 15.97 -16.48
CA GLY A 212 6.76 15.53 -17.88
C GLY A 212 7.17 14.07 -18.08
N LYS A 213 7.97 13.50 -17.17
CA LYS A 213 8.29 12.06 -17.17
C LYS A 213 7.17 11.20 -16.57
N ALA A 214 6.37 11.77 -15.67
CA ALA A 214 5.40 11.02 -14.89
C ALA A 214 3.96 11.14 -15.42
N PHE A 215 3.63 12.23 -16.13
CA PHE A 215 2.31 12.46 -16.70
C PHE A 215 2.28 12.17 -18.20
N PRO A 216 1.11 11.76 -18.75
CA PRO A 216 0.93 11.64 -20.19
C PRO A 216 1.24 12.96 -20.91
N PRO A 217 1.61 12.90 -22.21
CA PRO A 217 1.79 14.09 -23.03
C PRO A 217 0.56 15.00 -22.99
N ALA A 218 0.80 16.31 -22.97
CA ALA A 218 -0.27 17.29 -22.91
C ALA A 218 -1.04 17.34 -24.23
N ASP A 219 -2.37 17.29 -24.15
CA ASP A 219 -3.29 17.57 -25.27
C ASP A 219 -3.74 19.04 -25.21
N SER A 220 -3.36 19.82 -26.21
CA SER A 220 -3.64 21.26 -26.30
C SER A 220 -5.13 21.58 -26.41
N SER A 221 -5.93 20.68 -26.97
CA SER A 221 -7.39 20.86 -27.08
C SER A 221 -8.10 20.86 -25.72
N ARG A 222 -7.42 20.36 -24.67
CA ARG A 222 -7.98 20.14 -23.32
C ARG A 222 -7.45 21.08 -22.25
N TYR A 223 -6.61 22.07 -22.60
CA TYR A 223 -6.00 22.98 -21.62
C TYR A 223 -7.04 23.70 -20.75
N GLY A 224 -8.18 24.08 -21.33
CA GLY A 224 -9.26 24.78 -20.64
C GLY A 224 -10.24 23.88 -19.87
N ALA A 225 -10.04 22.56 -19.79
CA ALA A 225 -11.04 21.64 -19.23
C ALA A 225 -11.40 21.95 -17.76
N PHE A 226 -10.44 22.45 -16.98
CA PHE A 226 -10.65 22.83 -15.58
C PHE A 226 -11.55 24.08 -15.43
N LEU A 227 -11.68 24.92 -16.46
CA LEU A 227 -12.48 26.15 -16.40
C LEU A 227 -13.98 25.86 -16.16
N ALA A 228 -14.46 24.68 -16.58
CA ALA A 228 -15.82 24.24 -16.29
C ALA A 228 -16.12 24.18 -14.78
N TYR A 229 -15.10 23.92 -13.94
CA TYR A 229 -15.25 23.83 -12.49
C TYR A 229 -15.45 25.18 -11.81
N PHE A 230 -15.10 26.30 -12.45
CA PHE A 230 -15.46 27.62 -11.93
C PHE A 230 -16.99 27.82 -11.88
N ARG A 231 -17.73 27.16 -12.79
CA ARG A 231 -19.20 27.17 -12.77
C ARG A 231 -19.79 26.12 -11.83
N ARG A 232 -19.16 24.95 -11.75
CA ARG A 232 -19.64 23.82 -10.92
C ARG A 232 -19.38 24.03 -9.43
N THR A 233 -18.23 24.61 -9.08
CA THR A 233 -17.75 24.77 -7.69
C THR A 233 -17.17 26.16 -7.43
N PRO A 234 -17.92 27.26 -7.68
CA PRO A 234 -17.41 28.63 -7.51
C PRO A 234 -17.00 28.94 -6.07
N SER A 235 -17.61 28.27 -5.09
CA SER A 235 -17.29 28.43 -3.68
C SER A 235 -15.84 28.08 -3.35
N LEU A 236 -15.21 27.13 -4.06
CA LEU A 236 -13.82 26.74 -3.80
C LEU A 236 -12.84 27.85 -4.19
N PHE A 237 -13.08 28.52 -5.31
CA PHE A 237 -12.25 29.65 -5.75
C PHE A 237 -12.23 30.76 -4.70
N TRP A 238 -13.42 31.20 -4.27
CA TRP A 238 -13.55 32.25 -3.25
C TRP A 238 -13.05 31.80 -1.88
N THR A 239 -13.22 30.53 -1.52
CA THR A 239 -12.68 30.01 -0.25
C THR A 239 -11.17 30.11 -0.23
N GLY A 240 -10.48 29.70 -1.31
CA GLY A 240 -9.03 29.85 -1.44
C GLY A 240 -8.60 31.32 -1.36
N MET A 241 -9.27 32.20 -2.10
CA MET A 241 -8.99 33.64 -2.09
C MET A 241 -9.12 34.26 -0.69
N PHE A 242 -10.19 33.95 0.06
CA PHE A 242 -10.41 34.51 1.39
C PHE A 242 -9.55 33.85 2.48
N LEU A 243 -9.19 32.57 2.34
CA LEU A 243 -8.27 31.91 3.27
C LEU A 243 -6.89 32.56 3.23
N TYR A 244 -6.32 32.71 2.04
CA TYR A 244 -5.00 33.36 1.88
C TYR A 244 -5.11 34.87 2.10
N GLY A 245 -6.15 35.52 1.57
CA GLY A 245 -6.38 36.96 1.77
C GLY A 245 -6.54 37.34 3.24
N GLY A 246 -7.36 36.58 3.98
CA GLY A 246 -7.57 36.81 5.42
C GLY A 246 -6.31 36.62 6.26
N ALA A 247 -5.37 35.79 5.81
CA ALA A 247 -4.09 35.58 6.48
C ALA A 247 -3.11 36.74 6.34
N PHE A 248 -3.32 37.65 5.38
CA PHE A 248 -2.44 38.81 5.14
C PHE A 248 -3.17 40.15 5.27
N VAL A 249 -4.49 40.16 5.39
CA VAL A 249 -5.28 41.41 5.34
C VAL A 249 -4.91 42.41 6.43
N HIS A 250 -4.51 41.95 7.62
CA HIS A 250 -4.04 42.81 8.70
C HIS A 250 -2.72 43.50 8.33
N LEU A 251 -1.81 42.87 7.56
CA LEU A 251 -0.63 43.54 7.02
C LEU A 251 -1.04 44.67 6.07
N PHE A 252 -1.99 44.42 5.16
CA PHE A 252 -2.46 45.43 4.21
C PHE A 252 -3.12 46.63 4.88
N VAL A 253 -3.79 46.41 6.01
CA VAL A 253 -4.32 47.48 6.85
C VAL A 253 -3.18 48.36 7.37
N TYR A 254 -2.13 47.77 7.95
CA TYR A 254 -0.98 48.54 8.44
C TYR A 254 -0.13 49.17 7.33
N TRP A 255 -0.06 48.56 6.14
CA TRP A 255 0.56 49.18 4.96
C TRP A 255 -0.22 50.39 4.45
N SER A 256 -1.49 50.50 4.82
CA SER A 256 -2.34 51.66 4.56
C SER A 256 -2.39 52.63 5.74
N GLY A 257 -1.72 52.30 6.85
CA GLY A 257 -1.74 53.06 8.10
C GLY A 257 -0.67 54.16 8.16
N PRO A 258 -0.69 54.97 9.24
CA PRO A 258 0.19 56.12 9.40
C PRO A 258 1.66 55.76 9.63
N GLU A 259 1.95 54.56 10.16
CA GLU A 259 3.31 54.07 10.40
C GLU A 259 3.91 53.31 9.20
N ALA A 260 3.22 53.31 8.04
CA ALA A 260 3.74 52.72 6.81
C ALA A 260 4.89 53.55 6.22
N ARG A 261 5.88 52.85 5.68
CA ARG A 261 6.98 53.42 4.89
C ARG A 261 6.83 53.01 3.43
N GLU A 262 7.10 53.95 2.54
CA GLU A 262 7.10 53.72 1.10
C GLU A 262 8.54 53.59 0.60
N ILE A 263 8.83 52.48 -0.07
CA ILE A 263 10.11 52.15 -0.67
C ILE A 263 9.96 52.24 -2.19
N ALA A 264 10.86 53.00 -2.83
CA ALA A 264 10.90 53.20 -4.28
C ALA A 264 9.54 53.62 -4.90
N GLY A 265 8.79 54.50 -4.23
CA GLY A 265 7.56 55.12 -4.75
C GLY A 265 6.36 54.17 -4.97
N ALA A 266 6.45 52.90 -4.56
CA ALA A 266 5.38 51.93 -4.79
C ALA A 266 5.23 50.87 -3.69
N PHE A 267 6.33 50.38 -3.10
CA PHE A 267 6.28 49.32 -2.11
C PHE A 267 5.96 49.90 -0.74
N ARG A 268 4.81 49.54 -0.16
CA ARG A 268 4.44 49.94 1.19
C ARG A 268 4.70 48.82 2.18
N VAL A 269 5.45 49.12 3.22
CA VAL A 269 5.79 48.19 4.31
C VAL A 269 5.61 48.88 5.64
N SER A 270 5.33 48.13 6.70
CA SER A 270 5.32 48.67 8.06
C SER A 270 6.31 47.87 8.90
N PRO A 271 7.58 48.30 9.02
CA PRO A 271 8.57 47.57 9.82
C PRO A 271 8.17 47.40 11.29
N PHE A 272 7.34 48.33 11.81
CA PHE A 272 6.74 48.21 13.13
C PHE A 272 5.88 46.95 13.24
N PHE A 273 5.04 46.67 12.24
CA PHE A 273 4.05 45.59 12.28
C PHE A 273 4.49 44.30 11.58
N ASP A 274 5.16 44.42 10.43
CA ASP A 274 5.59 43.32 9.57
C ASP A 274 6.61 42.42 10.29
N LEU A 275 7.56 43.01 11.02
CA LEU A 275 8.62 42.27 11.70
C LEU A 275 8.07 41.40 12.85
N PRO A 276 7.29 41.94 13.83
CA PRO A 276 6.59 41.11 14.81
C PRO A 276 5.64 40.08 14.18
N SER A 277 4.92 40.45 13.12
CA SER A 277 4.01 39.54 12.40
C SER A 277 4.74 38.35 11.80
N PHE A 278 5.91 38.57 11.20
CA PHE A 278 6.75 37.50 10.65
C PHE A 278 7.16 36.49 11.72
N TYR A 279 7.75 36.96 12.83
CA TYR A 279 8.16 36.06 13.92
C TYR A 279 6.97 35.35 14.57
N ALA A 280 5.86 36.05 14.75
CA ALA A 280 4.64 35.47 15.28
C ALA A 280 4.05 34.40 14.34
N PHE A 281 4.10 34.61 13.02
CA PHE A 281 3.64 33.63 12.04
C PHE A 281 4.50 32.36 12.03
N LEU A 282 5.82 32.45 12.28
CA LEU A 282 6.68 31.26 12.41
C LEU A 282 6.20 30.30 13.51
N THR A 283 5.45 30.79 14.49
CA THR A 283 4.90 29.94 15.55
C THR A 283 3.87 28.93 15.02
N VAL A 284 3.29 29.11 13.83
CA VAL A 284 2.25 28.21 13.29
C VAL A 284 2.80 26.93 12.66
N VAL A 285 4.12 26.86 12.43
CA VAL A 285 4.80 25.73 11.77
C VAL A 285 4.49 24.37 12.41
N PRO A 286 4.49 24.21 13.75
CA PRO A 286 4.19 22.93 14.39
C PRO A 286 2.79 22.41 14.05
N THR A 287 1.77 23.27 13.99
CA THR A 287 0.42 22.85 13.57
C THR A 287 0.39 22.41 12.12
N LEU A 288 1.07 23.11 11.21
CA LEU A 288 1.10 22.71 9.79
C LEU A 288 1.72 21.32 9.60
N VAL A 289 2.83 21.05 10.31
CA VAL A 289 3.50 19.74 10.28
C VAL A 289 2.62 18.67 10.91
N THR A 290 2.12 18.91 12.13
CA THR A 290 1.29 17.93 12.84
C THR A 290 -0.02 17.65 12.11
N PHE A 291 -0.67 18.65 11.51
CA PHE A 291 -1.89 18.49 10.73
C PHE A 291 -1.68 17.58 9.53
N VAL A 292 -0.64 17.82 8.71
CA VAL A 292 -0.33 16.97 7.55
C VAL A 292 -0.04 15.53 7.99
N VAL A 293 0.77 15.35 9.04
CA VAL A 293 1.08 14.01 9.56
C VAL A 293 -0.20 13.33 10.06
N SER A 294 -0.91 13.98 10.97
CA SER A 294 -2.10 13.49 11.67
C SER A 294 -3.23 13.10 10.72
N VAL A 295 -3.56 13.98 9.77
CA VAL A 295 -4.62 13.73 8.78
C VAL A 295 -4.27 12.50 7.95
N GLU A 296 -3.02 12.39 7.48
CA GLU A 296 -2.56 11.30 6.63
C GLU A 296 -2.41 9.97 7.38
N THR A 297 -1.96 10.00 8.63
CA THR A 297 -1.60 8.77 9.35
C THR A 297 -2.73 8.22 10.19
N HIS A 298 -3.57 9.07 10.80
CA HIS A 298 -4.58 8.67 11.79
C HIS A 298 -6.01 8.89 11.31
N PHE A 299 -6.33 10.07 10.77
CA PHE A 299 -7.71 10.40 10.40
C PHE A 299 -8.15 9.77 9.05
N TYR A 300 -7.31 9.85 8.01
CA TYR A 300 -7.62 9.34 6.67
C TYR A 300 -8.00 7.84 6.66
N GLU A 301 -7.32 7.02 7.47
CA GLU A 301 -7.65 5.59 7.60
C GLU A 301 -9.11 5.39 8.03
N LYS A 302 -9.50 6.06 9.12
CA LYS A 302 -10.84 5.94 9.70
C LYS A 302 -11.92 6.56 8.83
N PHE A 303 -11.59 7.67 8.17
CA PHE A 303 -12.48 8.27 7.19
C PHE A 303 -12.75 7.31 6.02
N ARG A 304 -11.71 6.68 5.47
CA ARG A 304 -11.87 5.70 4.38
C ARG A 304 -12.67 4.49 4.84
N ASP A 305 -12.44 3.99 6.06
CA ASP A 305 -13.18 2.86 6.61
C ASP A 305 -14.69 3.18 6.71
N TYR A 306 -15.06 4.39 7.15
CA TYR A 306 -16.46 4.84 7.16
C TYR A 306 -17.09 4.84 5.75
N TYR A 307 -16.45 5.47 4.76
CA TYR A 307 -17.00 5.51 3.40
C TYR A 307 -16.98 4.15 2.70
N ARG A 308 -16.04 3.26 3.03
CA ARG A 308 -16.05 1.88 2.54
C ARG A 308 -17.27 1.13 3.08
N ASN A 309 -17.60 1.28 4.36
CA ASN A 309 -18.79 0.64 4.93
C ASN A 309 -20.09 1.22 4.35
N VAL A 310 -20.11 2.52 4.02
CA VAL A 310 -21.25 3.17 3.35
C VAL A 310 -21.45 2.66 1.92
N LEU A 311 -20.37 2.48 1.15
CA LEU A 311 -20.43 2.10 -0.27
C LEU A 311 -20.49 0.57 -0.48
N GLY A 312 -19.85 -0.21 0.38
CA GLY A 312 -19.65 -1.66 0.23
C GLY A 312 -20.60 -2.54 1.06
N GLY A 313 -21.82 -2.08 1.35
CA GLY A 313 -22.85 -2.91 1.99
C GLY A 313 -22.67 -3.17 3.49
N GLY A 314 -21.98 -2.30 4.23
CA GLY A 314 -21.80 -2.45 5.68
C GLY A 314 -23.13 -2.38 6.45
N THR A 315 -23.25 -3.14 7.55
CA THR A 315 -24.47 -3.11 8.37
C THR A 315 -24.63 -1.73 9.03
N PRO A 316 -25.85 -1.33 9.46
CA PRO A 316 -26.05 -0.07 10.19
C PRO A 316 -25.16 0.06 11.44
N ARG A 317 -24.83 -1.06 12.10
CA ARG A 317 -23.92 -1.10 13.24
C ARG A 317 -22.47 -0.83 12.82
N ASP A 318 -22.03 -1.37 11.70
CA ASP A 318 -20.67 -1.14 11.18
C ASP A 318 -20.45 0.29 10.70
N ILE A 319 -21.48 0.89 10.09
CA ILE A 319 -21.47 2.30 9.68
C ILE A 319 -21.43 3.20 10.91
N ALA A 320 -22.29 2.96 11.90
CA ALA A 320 -22.31 3.73 13.15
C ALA A 320 -20.98 3.63 13.91
N LYS A 321 -20.41 2.43 14.03
CA LYS A 321 -19.11 2.22 14.69
C LYS A 321 -17.97 2.88 13.93
N ALA A 322 -17.93 2.78 12.60
CA ALA A 322 -16.91 3.43 11.79
C ALA A 322 -17.01 4.96 11.86
N LYS A 323 -18.23 5.50 11.91
CA LYS A 323 -18.49 6.93 12.14
C LYS A 323 -17.96 7.37 13.50
N GLU A 324 -18.28 6.65 14.57
CA GLU A 324 -17.79 6.97 15.92
C GLU A 324 -16.26 6.88 16.02
N ASP A 325 -15.65 5.86 15.42
CA ASP A 325 -14.19 5.72 15.34
C ASP A 325 -13.55 6.90 14.62
N MET A 326 -14.11 7.31 13.48
CA MET A 326 -13.65 8.45 12.71
C MET A 326 -13.81 9.75 13.49
N GLN A 327 -14.95 9.98 14.15
CA GLN A 327 -15.19 11.15 14.99
C GLN A 327 -14.22 11.22 16.17
N ARG A 328 -14.01 10.10 16.88
CA ARG A 328 -13.07 10.01 17.99
C ARG A 328 -11.63 10.25 17.54
N ALA A 329 -11.24 9.71 16.38
CA ALA A 329 -9.95 10.01 15.78
C ALA A 329 -9.82 11.51 15.50
N LEU A 330 -10.76 12.10 14.78
CA LEU A 330 -10.73 13.52 14.42
C LEU A 330 -10.64 14.45 15.64
N VAL A 331 -11.44 14.22 16.68
CA VAL A 331 -11.42 15.04 17.90
C VAL A 331 -10.08 14.94 18.64
N ARG A 332 -9.51 13.72 18.73
CA ARG A 332 -8.19 13.50 19.32
C ARG A 332 -7.10 14.23 18.55
N GLU A 333 -7.13 14.15 17.22
CA GLU A 333 -6.16 14.82 16.35
C GLU A 333 -6.24 16.35 16.44
N ILE A 334 -7.45 16.92 16.47
CA ILE A 334 -7.66 18.37 16.67
C ILE A 334 -7.12 18.79 18.05
N ARG A 335 -7.45 18.04 19.11
CA ARG A 335 -6.96 18.33 20.47
C ARG A 335 -5.44 18.30 20.52
N PHE A 336 -4.83 17.26 19.96
CA PHE A 336 -3.38 17.12 19.91
C PHE A 336 -2.72 18.29 19.17
N ALA A 337 -3.27 18.71 18.02
CA ALA A 337 -2.78 19.88 17.29
C ALA A 337 -2.88 21.17 18.14
N MET A 338 -3.99 21.37 18.86
CA MET A 338 -4.16 22.51 19.76
C MET A 338 -3.17 22.50 20.94
N GLU A 339 -2.92 21.34 21.54
CA GLU A 339 -1.98 21.15 22.66
C GLU A 339 -0.54 21.41 22.23
N VAL A 340 -0.11 20.80 21.11
CA VAL A 340 1.24 21.01 20.55
C VAL A 340 1.43 22.48 20.19
N GLN A 341 0.47 23.08 19.50
CA GLN A 341 0.57 24.48 19.11
C GLN A 341 0.65 25.40 20.33
N LEU A 342 -0.17 25.17 21.35
CA LEU A 342 -0.14 25.98 22.58
C LEU A 342 1.24 25.89 23.25
N MET A 343 1.80 24.68 23.36
CA MET A 343 3.14 24.48 23.91
C MET A 343 4.20 25.27 23.13
N PHE A 344 4.18 25.22 21.80
CA PHE A 344 5.13 25.95 20.97
C PHE A 344 4.90 27.46 20.99
N THR A 345 3.65 27.93 21.07
CA THR A 345 3.34 29.35 21.23
C THR A 345 3.86 29.85 22.59
N VAL A 346 3.61 29.14 23.70
CA VAL A 346 4.16 29.50 25.02
C VAL A 346 5.68 29.53 25.02
N LEU A 347 6.32 28.53 24.40
CA LEU A 347 7.77 28.50 24.25
C LEU A 347 8.29 29.69 23.42
N ALA A 348 7.63 30.00 22.30
CA ALA A 348 7.99 31.12 21.44
C ALA A 348 7.80 32.47 22.15
N LEU A 349 6.77 32.61 23.00
CA LEU A 349 6.58 33.78 23.85
C LEU A 349 7.72 33.92 24.86
N ALA A 350 8.04 32.86 25.59
CA ALA A 350 9.11 32.86 26.59
C ALA A 350 10.49 33.15 25.97
N LEU A 351 10.80 32.52 24.83
CA LEU A 351 12.03 32.77 24.09
C LEU A 351 12.02 34.16 23.44
N GLY A 352 10.88 34.60 22.90
CA GLY A 352 10.73 35.88 22.22
C GLY A 352 11.01 37.06 23.14
N VAL A 353 10.46 37.04 24.37
CA VAL A 353 10.71 38.06 25.39
C VAL A 353 12.19 38.18 25.75
N LYS A 354 12.95 37.08 25.70
CA LYS A 354 14.38 37.07 26.01
C LYS A 354 15.27 37.39 24.82
N LEU A 355 14.96 36.86 23.64
CA LEU A 355 15.85 36.86 22.47
C LEU A 355 15.58 38.01 21.50
N LEU A 356 14.32 38.42 21.30
CA LEU A 356 13.99 39.47 20.33
C LEU A 356 14.55 40.86 20.72
N PRO A 357 14.61 41.27 22.00
CA PRO A 357 15.27 42.53 22.35
C PRO A 357 16.75 42.58 21.96
N LEU A 358 17.43 41.42 21.90
CA LEU A 358 18.84 41.34 21.49
C LEU A 358 19.03 41.62 19.99
N THR A 359 17.99 41.46 19.17
CA THR A 359 18.03 41.73 17.73
C THR A 359 17.60 43.17 17.39
N GLY A 360 17.28 43.98 18.39
CA GLY A 360 16.84 45.37 18.23
C GLY A 360 15.33 45.59 18.29
N PHE A 361 14.53 44.59 18.74
CA PHE A 361 13.09 44.81 18.96
C PHE A 361 12.84 45.88 20.03
N THR A 362 11.96 46.82 19.71
CA THR A 362 11.43 47.77 20.69
C THR A 362 10.42 47.11 21.63
N ALA A 363 10.18 47.70 22.81
CA ALA A 363 9.18 47.21 23.75
C ALA A 363 7.77 47.10 23.12
N ARG A 364 7.36 48.10 22.33
CA ARG A 364 6.07 48.07 21.61
C ARG A 364 6.00 46.92 20.59
N GLN A 365 7.08 46.65 19.87
CA GLN A 365 7.14 45.51 18.93
C GLN A 365 7.10 44.16 19.66
N LEU A 366 7.64 44.09 20.87
CA LEU A 366 7.57 42.90 21.70
C LEU A 366 6.14 42.64 22.18
N ASP A 367 5.44 43.67 22.66
CA ASP A 367 4.01 43.57 23.06
C ASP A 367 3.13 43.15 21.88
N LEU A 368 3.42 43.70 20.70
CA LEU A 368 2.75 43.32 19.47
C LEU A 368 3.03 41.87 19.07
N PHE A 369 4.29 41.40 19.17
CA PHE A 369 4.64 40.00 18.92
C PHE A 369 3.86 39.05 19.83
N ILE A 370 3.73 39.38 21.12
CA ILE A 370 2.97 38.57 22.09
C ILE A 370 1.51 38.44 21.65
N THR A 371 0.89 39.57 21.30
CA THR A 371 -0.50 39.65 20.88
C THR A 371 -0.73 38.89 19.57
N LEU A 372 0.15 39.07 18.58
CA LEU A 372 0.06 38.40 17.29
C LEU A 372 0.31 36.89 17.39
N ALA A 373 1.23 36.44 18.25
CA ALA A 373 1.50 35.02 18.44
C ALA A 373 0.26 34.28 18.99
N LEU A 374 -0.51 34.94 19.88
CA LEU A 374 -1.79 34.42 20.34
C LEU A 374 -2.86 34.46 19.24
N GLY A 375 -2.91 35.53 18.44
CA GLY A 375 -3.81 35.63 17.29
C GLY A 375 -3.56 34.53 16.26
N TYR A 376 -2.29 34.27 15.93
CA TYR A 376 -1.90 33.22 15.00
C TYR A 376 -2.14 31.81 15.53
N TYR A 377 -2.05 31.58 16.86
CA TYR A 377 -2.51 30.35 17.47
C TYR A 377 -3.99 30.07 17.16
N LEU A 378 -4.87 31.04 17.39
CA LEU A 378 -6.31 30.86 17.12
C LEU A 378 -6.58 30.68 15.63
N TYR A 379 -5.90 31.48 14.80
CA TYR A 379 -6.03 31.44 13.35
C TYR A 379 -5.64 30.08 12.79
N ILE A 380 -4.50 29.50 13.20
CA ILE A 380 -4.04 28.24 12.60
C ILE A 380 -4.95 27.07 12.93
N ILE A 381 -5.54 27.06 14.14
CA ILE A 381 -6.55 26.05 14.50
C ILE A 381 -7.82 26.25 13.68
N ALA A 382 -8.30 27.50 13.52
CA ALA A 382 -9.46 27.78 12.67
C ALA A 382 -9.20 27.35 11.21
N PHE A 383 -8.00 27.63 10.68
CA PHE A 383 -7.57 27.22 9.35
C PHE A 383 -7.62 25.68 9.17
N VAL A 384 -7.07 24.93 10.12
CA VAL A 384 -7.13 23.45 10.14
C VAL A 384 -8.57 22.95 10.11
N LEU A 385 -9.46 23.53 10.90
CA LEU A 385 -10.88 23.15 10.91
C LEU A 385 -11.57 23.46 9.58
N VAL A 386 -11.28 24.59 8.94
CA VAL A 386 -11.80 24.90 7.60
C VAL A 386 -11.30 23.91 6.56
N MET A 387 -10.03 23.48 6.63
CA MET A 387 -9.49 22.42 5.76
C MET A 387 -10.22 21.08 5.99
N ILE A 388 -10.53 20.73 7.24
CA ILE A 388 -11.33 19.53 7.56
C ILE A 388 -12.75 19.65 7.01
N LEU A 389 -13.39 20.83 7.06
CA LEU A 389 -14.71 21.04 6.45
C LEU A 389 -14.68 20.78 4.93
N LEU A 390 -13.63 21.25 4.25
CA LEU A 390 -13.43 20.96 2.81
C LEU A 390 -13.17 19.47 2.55
N TYR A 391 -12.53 18.78 3.48
CA TYR A 391 -12.32 17.34 3.40
C TYR A 391 -13.64 16.54 3.43
N PHE A 392 -14.65 17.02 4.17
CA PHE A 392 -16.03 16.52 4.14
C PHE A 392 -16.92 17.18 3.06
N ASP A 393 -16.32 17.90 2.11
CA ASP A 393 -17.01 18.60 1.01
C ASP A 393 -18.02 19.68 1.45
N ASP A 394 -17.88 20.26 2.66
CA ASP A 394 -18.72 21.37 3.13
C ASP A 394 -18.23 22.74 2.64
N ARG A 395 -18.30 22.91 1.31
CA ARG A 395 -17.77 24.09 0.61
C ARG A 395 -18.43 25.40 1.03
N ARG A 396 -19.73 25.37 1.38
CA ARG A 396 -20.46 26.56 1.81
C ARG A 396 -20.03 27.00 3.20
N GLY A 397 -19.93 26.06 4.15
CA GLY A 397 -19.43 26.35 5.49
C GLY A 397 -18.02 26.93 5.45
N ALA A 398 -17.12 26.29 4.70
CA ALA A 398 -15.76 26.76 4.51
C ALA A 398 -15.69 28.19 3.95
N LEU A 399 -16.46 28.50 2.89
CA LEU A 399 -16.52 29.84 2.32
C LEU A 399 -17.02 30.89 3.32
N THR A 400 -18.11 30.60 4.03
CA THR A 400 -18.70 31.56 4.98
C THR A 400 -17.75 31.91 6.12
N ILE A 401 -17.01 30.91 6.63
CA ILE A 401 -16.05 31.12 7.72
C ILE A 401 -14.82 31.87 7.19
N ALA A 402 -14.29 31.49 6.03
CA ALA A 402 -13.13 32.16 5.44
C ALA A 402 -13.42 33.63 5.08
N ALA A 403 -14.55 33.90 4.44
CA ALA A 403 -14.98 35.26 4.10
C ALA A 403 -15.28 36.09 5.36
N GLY A 404 -15.96 35.49 6.34
CA GLY A 404 -16.23 36.11 7.64
C GLY A 404 -14.96 36.46 8.39
N PHE A 405 -13.98 35.56 8.42
CA PHE A 405 -12.66 35.82 9.00
C PHE A 405 -11.93 36.96 8.27
N ALA A 406 -11.84 36.94 6.94
CA ALA A 406 -11.15 37.98 6.19
C ALA A 406 -11.79 39.37 6.41
N ALA A 407 -13.12 39.45 6.38
CA ALA A 407 -13.84 40.70 6.61
C ALA A 407 -13.70 41.19 8.07
N ALA A 408 -13.85 40.29 9.04
CA ALA A 408 -13.68 40.62 10.46
C ALA A 408 -12.24 41.04 10.77
N ASN A 409 -11.24 40.34 10.22
CA ASN A 409 -9.83 40.66 10.42
C ASN A 409 -9.50 42.04 9.83
N ALA A 410 -10.01 42.36 8.64
CA ALA A 410 -9.84 43.70 8.05
C ALA A 410 -10.46 44.80 8.94
N GLY A 411 -11.74 44.65 9.30
CA GLY A 411 -12.48 45.67 10.06
C GLY A 411 -11.98 45.83 11.50
N LEU A 412 -11.71 44.73 12.19
CA LEU A 412 -11.23 44.75 13.57
C LEU A 412 -9.77 45.18 13.67
N THR A 413 -8.94 44.92 12.64
CA THR A 413 -7.57 45.44 12.60
C THR A 413 -7.57 46.96 12.41
N LEU A 414 -8.42 47.49 11.53
CA LEU A 414 -8.60 48.94 11.38
C LEU A 414 -9.01 49.58 12.72
N TRP A 415 -10.02 49.01 13.37
CA TRP A 415 -10.46 49.47 14.69
C TRP A 415 -9.35 49.39 15.75
N SER A 416 -8.59 48.29 15.79
CA SER A 416 -7.53 48.11 16.78
C SER A 416 -6.33 49.03 16.55
N MET A 417 -6.03 49.35 15.29
CA MET A 417 -4.98 50.29 14.90
C MET A 417 -5.33 51.71 15.36
N ASP A 418 -6.56 52.18 15.11
CA ASP A 418 -7.03 53.50 15.54
C ASP A 418 -7.09 53.63 17.08
N GLY A 419 -7.39 52.53 17.77
CA GLY A 419 -7.48 52.47 19.23
C GLY A 419 -6.16 52.26 19.96
N ALA A 420 -5.01 52.22 19.27
CA ALA A 420 -3.70 51.87 19.83
C ALA A 420 -3.66 50.50 20.56
N LEU A 421 -4.46 49.55 20.09
CA LEU A 421 -4.57 48.17 20.58
C LEU A 421 -4.03 47.18 19.54
N ASP A 422 -2.82 47.45 19.04
CA ASP A 422 -2.22 46.76 17.89
C ASP A 422 -2.26 45.22 18.04
N GLY A 423 -2.69 44.52 16.98
CA GLY A 423 -2.78 43.05 16.95
C GLY A 423 -4.05 42.44 17.58
N LEU A 424 -4.82 43.20 18.36
CA LEU A 424 -6.05 42.69 18.99
C LEU A 424 -7.13 42.29 17.96
N GLY A 425 -7.18 43.00 16.82
CA GLY A 425 -8.11 42.70 15.74
C GLY A 425 -7.96 41.27 15.18
N LEU A 426 -6.72 40.78 15.08
CA LEU A 426 -6.43 39.41 14.66
C LEU A 426 -6.92 38.38 15.69
N ILE A 427 -6.71 38.63 16.99
CA ILE A 427 -7.18 37.73 18.06
C ILE A 427 -8.69 37.56 18.00
N ILE A 428 -9.43 38.67 17.98
CA ILE A 428 -10.90 38.64 18.03
C ILE A 428 -11.45 37.98 16.76
N SER A 429 -10.95 38.37 15.58
CA SER A 429 -11.41 37.77 14.31
C SER A 429 -11.09 36.28 14.22
N ALA A 430 -9.90 35.86 14.64
CA ALA A 430 -9.50 34.45 14.67
C ALA A 430 -10.30 33.64 15.70
N PHE A 431 -10.60 34.20 16.88
CA PHE A 431 -11.46 33.57 17.88
C PHE A 431 -12.88 33.32 17.34
N LEU A 432 -13.47 34.33 16.70
CA LEU A 432 -14.81 34.20 16.09
C LEU A 432 -14.81 33.15 14.99
N ALA A 433 -13.78 33.12 14.15
CA ALA A 433 -13.62 32.12 13.10
C ALA A 433 -13.46 30.71 13.66
N LEU A 434 -12.67 30.53 14.72
CA LEU A 434 -12.48 29.26 15.42
C LEU A 434 -13.80 28.75 15.99
N MET A 435 -14.55 29.60 16.69
CA MET A 435 -15.86 29.23 17.24
C MET A 435 -16.86 28.85 16.14
N ALA A 436 -16.93 29.64 15.06
CA ALA A 436 -17.78 29.32 13.91
C ALA A 436 -17.40 27.98 13.26
N ALA A 437 -16.10 27.71 13.10
CA ALA A 437 -15.60 26.46 12.54
C ALA A 437 -15.88 25.25 13.43
N LEU A 438 -15.71 25.36 14.75
CA LEU A 438 -16.03 24.30 15.71
C LEU A 438 -17.53 23.98 15.71
N VAL A 439 -18.39 25.00 15.79
CA VAL A 439 -19.85 24.83 15.74
C VAL A 439 -20.26 24.16 14.43
N ARG A 440 -19.70 24.61 13.30
CA ARG A 440 -20.01 24.04 11.98
C ARG A 440 -19.54 22.60 11.86
N LEU A 441 -18.35 22.26 12.35
CA LEU A 441 -17.81 20.91 12.32
C LEU A 441 -18.64 19.95 13.18
N ILE A 442 -19.01 20.35 14.41
CA ILE A 442 -19.87 19.54 15.28
C ILE A 442 -21.22 19.30 14.62
N HIS A 443 -21.81 20.33 14.01
CA HIS A 443 -23.06 20.19 13.27
C HIS A 443 -22.93 19.22 12.09
N LEU A 444 -21.84 19.32 11.32
CA LEU A 444 -21.55 18.43 10.20
C LEU A 444 -21.41 16.97 10.66
N LEU A 445 -20.61 16.71 11.70
CA LEU A 445 -20.34 15.36 12.18
C LEU A 445 -21.60 14.68 12.74
N ARG A 446 -22.48 15.44 13.42
CA ARG A 446 -23.77 14.92 13.90
C ARG A 446 -24.68 14.48 12.76
N HIS A 447 -24.72 15.24 11.67
CA HIS A 447 -25.59 15.00 10.51
C HIS A 447 -24.86 14.34 9.33
N LEU A 448 -23.73 13.69 9.59
CA LEU A 448 -22.87 13.16 8.53
C LEU A 448 -23.62 12.14 7.67
N ASP A 449 -24.27 11.14 8.28
CA ASP A 449 -24.98 10.07 7.55
C ASP A 449 -26.08 10.66 6.66
N TYR A 450 -26.88 11.59 7.20
CA TYR A 450 -27.91 12.29 6.42
C TYR A 450 -27.30 13.02 5.22
N ARG A 451 -26.16 13.70 5.38
CA ARG A 451 -25.50 14.32 4.23
C ARG A 451 -24.99 13.25 3.27
N THR A 452 -24.33 12.21 3.75
CA THR A 452 -23.76 11.18 2.89
C THR A 452 -24.81 10.50 2.02
N TYR A 453 -25.97 10.15 2.58
CA TYR A 453 -27.05 9.45 1.86
C TYR A 453 -28.03 10.38 1.15
N CYS A 454 -28.39 11.53 1.75
CA CYS A 454 -29.49 12.37 1.28
C CYS A 454 -29.05 13.67 0.61
N SER A 455 -27.75 14.02 0.63
CA SER A 455 -27.26 15.22 -0.09
C SER A 455 -26.90 14.96 -1.56
N GLN A 456 -26.91 13.69 -1.98
CA GLN A 456 -26.79 13.34 -3.40
C GLN A 456 -28.18 13.45 -4.06
N PRO A 457 -28.29 14.03 -5.27
CA PRO A 457 -29.58 14.10 -5.97
C PRO A 457 -30.11 12.69 -6.26
N VAL A 458 -31.25 12.34 -5.66
CA VAL A 458 -31.94 11.07 -5.88
C VAL A 458 -32.73 11.19 -7.20
N GLY A 459 -32.19 10.60 -8.26
CA GLY A 459 -32.79 10.53 -9.60
C GLY A 459 -32.05 11.37 -10.65
N PRO A 460 -32.27 11.09 -11.95
CA PRO A 460 -31.86 12.01 -13.01
C PRO A 460 -32.65 13.29 -12.80
N GLY A 461 -32.04 14.25 -12.10
CA GLY A 461 -32.61 15.58 -11.91
C GLY A 461 -33.08 16.09 -13.27
N PRO A 462 -34.25 16.74 -13.36
CA PRO A 462 -34.90 17.02 -14.62
C PRO A 462 -33.87 17.59 -15.58
N GLN A 463 -33.70 16.95 -16.74
CA GLN A 463 -33.13 17.61 -17.89
C GLN A 463 -34.01 18.83 -18.12
N ARG A 464 -33.66 19.94 -17.48
CA ARG A 464 -34.05 21.25 -17.95
C ARG A 464 -33.48 21.25 -19.34
N LYS A 465 -34.36 21.01 -20.33
CA LYS A 465 -34.28 21.55 -21.68
C LYS A 465 -34.22 23.06 -21.49
N GLY A 466 -33.08 23.54 -21.01
CA GLY A 466 -32.70 24.92 -20.99
C GLY A 466 -32.56 25.25 -22.45
N ARG A 467 -33.66 25.76 -23.04
CA ARG A 467 -33.61 26.73 -24.11
C ARG A 467 -32.29 27.47 -23.96
N ARG A 468 -31.41 27.32 -24.96
CA ARG A 468 -30.26 28.22 -25.18
C ARG A 468 -30.82 29.63 -25.31
N LYS A 469 -31.14 30.28 -24.19
CA LYS A 469 -31.09 31.73 -24.11
C LYS A 469 -29.62 32.00 -23.89
N GLY A 470 -28.94 32.39 -24.97
CA GLY A 470 -27.64 33.02 -24.90
C GLY A 470 -27.73 34.26 -24.03
N GLY A 471 -27.63 34.08 -22.72
CA GLY A 471 -27.16 35.11 -21.81
C GLY A 471 -25.63 35.09 -21.87
N PRO A 472 -24.98 36.26 -21.96
CA PRO A 472 -23.56 36.32 -22.26
C PRO A 472 -22.75 35.60 -21.17
N ALA A 473 -22.06 34.52 -21.57
CA ALA A 473 -20.86 34.04 -20.86
C ALA A 473 -19.78 35.14 -20.72
N SER A 474 -19.99 36.26 -21.40
CA SER A 474 -19.23 37.50 -21.39
C SER A 474 -19.26 38.26 -20.05
N GLY A 475 -20.15 37.99 -19.10
CA GLY A 475 -20.14 38.73 -17.81
C GLY A 475 -18.90 38.46 -16.95
N MET A 476 -18.42 37.22 -16.91
CA MET A 476 -17.24 36.83 -16.12
C MET A 476 -15.98 36.72 -16.99
N PHE A 477 -16.14 36.48 -18.30
CA PHE A 477 -15.06 36.56 -19.28
C PHE A 477 -14.72 38.01 -19.68
N MET A 478 -15.63 39.00 -19.67
CA MET A 478 -15.25 40.41 -19.93
C MET A 478 -14.49 41.04 -18.78
N VAL A 479 -14.71 40.61 -17.53
CA VAL A 479 -13.90 41.08 -16.39
C VAL A 479 -12.46 40.54 -16.46
N LEU A 480 -12.26 39.35 -17.06
CA LEU A 480 -10.94 38.75 -17.29
C LEU A 480 -10.32 39.11 -18.66
N ALA A 481 -11.11 39.43 -19.68
CA ALA A 481 -10.65 39.70 -21.05
C ALA A 481 -10.57 41.20 -21.42
N ALA A 482 -11.23 42.11 -20.69
CA ALA A 482 -11.02 43.55 -20.85
C ALA A 482 -9.60 44.00 -20.43
N CYS A 483 -8.86 43.16 -19.71
CA CYS A 483 -7.47 43.43 -19.33
C CYS A 483 -6.41 42.80 -20.26
N ALA A 484 -6.79 42.02 -21.29
CA ALA A 484 -5.80 41.21 -22.02
C ALA A 484 -5.98 41.12 -23.54
N LEU A 485 -6.97 41.81 -24.14
CA LEU A 485 -7.19 41.77 -25.58
C LEU A 485 -6.55 42.95 -26.30
N LEU A 486 -5.31 42.83 -26.78
CA LEU A 486 -4.88 43.43 -28.06
C LEU A 486 -3.73 42.61 -28.69
N THR A 487 -4.04 42.06 -29.89
CA THR A 487 -3.14 41.68 -31.03
C THR A 487 -2.07 40.59 -30.80
N ALA A 488 -2.25 39.34 -31.27
CA ALA A 488 -2.11 38.80 -32.66
C ALA A 488 -0.68 38.98 -33.24
N GLY A 489 0.04 38.02 -33.82
CA GLY A 489 -0.20 36.61 -34.16
C GLY A 489 1.02 36.02 -34.93
N CYS A 490 1.00 34.70 -35.17
CA CYS A 490 1.68 33.88 -36.20
C CYS A 490 3.24 33.85 -36.26
N SER A 491 3.89 32.72 -35.89
CA SER A 491 4.35 31.57 -36.74
C SER A 491 5.65 31.88 -37.51
N SER A 492 6.65 31.02 -37.70
CA SER A 492 6.74 29.55 -37.81
C SER A 492 8.22 29.12 -37.98
N GLN A 493 8.51 27.84 -37.65
CA GLN A 493 9.49 26.95 -38.32
C GLN A 493 10.99 27.30 -38.25
N SER A 494 11.95 26.38 -38.26
CA SER A 494 12.08 24.92 -38.16
C SER A 494 13.56 24.63 -38.40
N GLY A 495 14.16 23.62 -37.76
CA GLY A 495 15.40 23.05 -38.28
C GLY A 495 16.16 22.20 -37.26
N PRO A 496 16.75 21.06 -37.67
CA PRO A 496 16.68 19.84 -36.89
C PRO A 496 18.04 19.28 -36.45
N SER A 497 17.93 18.34 -35.51
CA SER A 497 18.75 17.13 -35.33
C SER A 497 20.28 17.22 -35.33
N ALA A 498 20.89 16.70 -34.27
CA ALA A 498 21.64 15.46 -34.40
C ALA A 498 21.82 14.81 -33.01
N GLN A 499 21.46 13.53 -32.96
CA GLN A 499 21.69 12.60 -31.86
C GLN A 499 23.19 12.33 -31.67
N ALA A 500 23.60 12.12 -30.43
CA ALA A 500 24.65 11.16 -30.12
C ALA A 500 24.39 10.55 -28.73
N THR A 501 24.38 9.23 -28.72
CA THR A 501 23.97 8.22 -27.73
C THR A 501 24.82 8.15 -26.46
N GLU A 502 24.17 7.68 -25.39
CA GLU A 502 24.72 7.29 -24.07
C GLU A 502 25.69 6.09 -24.12
N PRO A 503 26.35 5.75 -22.98
CA PRO A 503 25.80 4.70 -22.09
C PRO A 503 26.07 4.95 -20.56
N PRO A 504 25.59 4.11 -19.61
CA PRO A 504 24.24 3.61 -19.35
C PRO A 504 23.74 3.94 -17.90
N PRO A 505 22.43 3.75 -17.61
CA PRO A 505 21.83 3.90 -16.28
C PRO A 505 22.19 2.75 -15.31
N GLY A 506 22.27 3.07 -14.02
CA GLY A 506 22.49 2.11 -12.94
C GLY A 506 21.41 1.02 -12.87
N ILE A 507 21.75 -0.14 -13.44
CA ILE A 507 21.29 -1.52 -13.20
C ILE A 507 19.95 -1.68 -12.46
N MET A 508 18.88 -1.91 -13.25
CA MET A 508 17.83 -2.86 -12.87
C MET A 508 18.50 -4.24 -12.80
N THR A 509 18.61 -4.83 -11.62
CA THR A 509 19.09 -6.22 -11.52
C THR A 509 17.88 -7.14 -11.64
N ALA A 510 17.93 -8.09 -12.57
CA ALA A 510 16.96 -9.17 -12.69
C ALA A 510 17.03 -10.10 -11.46
N GLY A 511 15.91 -10.77 -11.13
CA GLY A 511 15.83 -11.79 -10.07
C GLY A 511 15.12 -11.36 -8.77
N LEU A 512 14.68 -12.36 -7.99
CA LEU A 512 14.17 -12.16 -6.63
C LEU A 512 15.34 -11.82 -5.69
N LYS A 513 15.26 -10.69 -4.99
CA LYS A 513 16.33 -10.26 -4.06
C LYS A 513 15.82 -10.17 -2.63
N GLU A 514 16.00 -11.26 -1.90
CA GLU A 514 15.83 -11.34 -0.46
C GLU A 514 17.16 -11.08 0.27
N ASP A 515 17.09 -10.56 1.50
CA ASP A 515 18.24 -10.51 2.41
C ASP A 515 18.28 -11.74 3.33
N LYS A 516 19.11 -12.73 2.97
CA LYS A 516 19.28 -13.99 3.72
C LYS A 516 19.80 -13.80 5.14
N ARG A 517 20.43 -12.66 5.47
CA ARG A 517 20.91 -12.37 6.84
C ARG A 517 19.78 -12.27 7.87
N LEU A 518 18.54 -12.17 7.40
CA LEU A 518 17.37 -12.25 8.27
C LEU A 518 17.36 -13.56 9.09
N TYR A 519 17.74 -14.67 8.44
CA TYR A 519 17.73 -16.02 9.03
C TYR A 519 18.89 -16.26 10.02
N GLU A 520 19.98 -15.50 9.92
CA GLU A 520 21.11 -15.59 10.87
C GLU A 520 20.72 -15.26 12.33
N ARG A 521 19.55 -14.65 12.52
CA ARG A 521 18.99 -14.32 13.83
C ARG A 521 18.11 -15.42 14.41
N ASP A 522 17.73 -16.42 13.59
CA ASP A 522 16.90 -17.52 14.01
C ASP A 522 17.78 -18.57 14.71
N ASP A 523 17.27 -19.09 15.82
CA ASP A 523 17.91 -20.16 16.57
C ASP A 523 17.03 -21.40 16.42
N ASP A 524 17.36 -22.21 15.42
CA ASP A 524 16.54 -23.33 14.96
C ASP A 524 16.41 -24.46 15.98
N GLN A 525 17.29 -24.50 16.98
CA GLN A 525 17.26 -25.49 18.06
C GLN A 525 16.59 -24.94 19.33
N SER A 526 16.27 -23.65 19.37
CA SER A 526 15.62 -23.05 20.54
C SER A 526 14.13 -23.34 20.60
N VAL A 527 13.59 -23.39 21.83
CA VAL A 527 12.15 -23.39 22.09
C VAL A 527 11.80 -22.12 22.84
N ARG A 528 11.00 -21.26 22.21
CA ARG A 528 10.46 -20.05 22.84
C ARG A 528 9.26 -20.41 23.70
N THR A 529 9.18 -19.89 24.93
CA THR A 529 8.04 -20.17 25.80
C THR A 529 7.06 -19.01 25.78
N LEU A 530 5.83 -19.25 25.32
CA LEU A 530 4.77 -18.25 25.25
C LEU A 530 3.68 -18.54 26.28
N TYR A 531 3.29 -17.49 27.00
CA TYR A 531 2.21 -17.48 27.98
C TYR A 531 1.06 -16.65 27.43
N VAL A 532 -0.11 -17.26 27.27
CA VAL A 532 -1.34 -16.61 26.82
C VAL A 532 -2.33 -16.56 27.98
N THR A 533 -2.69 -15.37 28.43
CA THR A 533 -3.84 -15.19 29.33
C THR A 533 -5.06 -14.78 28.51
N VAL A 534 -6.09 -15.63 28.50
CA VAL A 534 -7.35 -15.39 27.78
C VAL A 534 -8.29 -14.59 28.67
N LEU A 535 -8.84 -13.49 28.14
CA LEU A 535 -9.65 -12.55 28.91
C LEU A 535 -11.16 -12.75 28.63
N PRO A 536 -12.05 -12.33 29.55
CA PRO A 536 -13.49 -12.33 29.33
C PRO A 536 -13.90 -11.56 28.06
N ASP A 537 -14.82 -12.14 27.30
CA ASP A 537 -15.37 -11.51 26.11
C ASP A 537 -16.24 -10.29 26.47
N ARG A 538 -15.77 -9.09 26.11
CA ARG A 538 -16.45 -7.82 26.42
C ARG A 538 -17.54 -7.43 25.42
N ARG A 539 -17.87 -8.29 24.45
CA ARG A 539 -18.83 -7.97 23.36
C ARG A 539 -20.30 -7.92 23.78
N GLY A 540 -20.67 -8.35 24.99
CA GLY A 540 -21.98 -8.09 25.60
C GLY A 540 -23.17 -8.74 24.87
N GLY A 541 -23.18 -10.07 24.79
CA GLY A 541 -24.30 -10.88 24.27
C GLY A 541 -24.74 -11.96 25.29
N PRO A 542 -25.90 -12.61 25.07
CA PRO A 542 -26.44 -13.64 25.97
C PRO A 542 -25.58 -14.91 26.02
N ASP A 543 -24.72 -15.12 25.03
CA ASP A 543 -23.81 -16.27 24.96
C ASP A 543 -22.39 -15.82 24.57
N PRO A 544 -21.54 -15.39 25.52
CA PRO A 544 -20.17 -14.97 25.23
C PRO A 544 -19.32 -16.16 24.77
N LEU A 545 -18.38 -15.87 23.86
CA LEU A 545 -17.36 -16.84 23.47
C LEU A 545 -16.39 -17.04 24.65
N THR A 546 -16.11 -18.29 25.00
CA THR A 546 -15.12 -18.66 26.02
C THR A 546 -14.00 -19.47 25.38
N TRP A 547 -12.86 -19.61 26.06
CA TRP A 547 -11.77 -20.46 25.60
C TRP A 547 -12.22 -21.92 25.44
N TYR A 548 -13.03 -22.41 26.38
CA TYR A 548 -13.66 -23.73 26.32
C TYR A 548 -14.48 -23.92 25.04
N LYS A 549 -15.32 -22.94 24.71
CA LYS A 549 -16.16 -22.97 23.51
C LYS A 549 -15.33 -22.88 22.23
N LEU A 550 -14.39 -21.92 22.15
CA LEU A 550 -13.52 -21.74 20.99
C LEU A 550 -12.80 -23.05 20.61
N ASN A 551 -12.38 -23.83 21.62
CA ASN A 551 -11.74 -25.13 21.44
C ASN A 551 -12.69 -26.30 21.10
N ARG A 552 -13.99 -26.06 20.94
CA ARG A 552 -15.02 -27.06 20.63
C ARG A 552 -15.94 -26.66 19.48
N VAL A 553 -15.77 -25.47 18.92
CA VAL A 553 -16.48 -25.03 17.71
C VAL A 553 -16.23 -26.03 16.58
N ARG A 554 -17.30 -26.35 15.85
CA ARG A 554 -17.27 -27.18 14.63
C ARG A 554 -17.81 -26.46 13.39
N ASP A 555 -18.38 -25.27 13.57
CA ASP A 555 -18.93 -24.44 12.50
C ASP A 555 -18.17 -23.12 12.43
N ARG A 556 -17.73 -22.75 11.22
CA ARG A 556 -16.98 -21.53 10.95
C ARG A 556 -17.79 -20.26 11.26
N MET A 557 -19.12 -20.34 11.27
CA MET A 557 -20.03 -19.23 11.59
C MET A 557 -20.08 -18.93 13.09
N GLU A 558 -19.75 -19.89 13.94
CA GLU A 558 -19.72 -19.75 15.41
C GLU A 558 -18.34 -19.31 15.93
N GLU A 559 -17.37 -19.17 15.04
CA GLU A 559 -16.03 -18.73 15.37
C GLU A 559 -15.96 -17.25 15.78
N GLY A 560 -14.86 -16.90 16.45
CA GLY A 560 -14.52 -15.53 16.75
C GLY A 560 -13.10 -15.42 17.29
N ALA A 561 -12.76 -14.23 17.77
CA ALA A 561 -11.48 -13.97 18.40
C ALA A 561 -11.66 -13.56 19.86
N LEU A 562 -10.83 -14.10 20.75
CA LEU A 562 -10.79 -13.74 22.16
C LEU A 562 -9.66 -12.73 22.41
N ASP A 563 -9.92 -11.73 23.27
CA ASP A 563 -8.87 -10.80 23.71
C ASP A 563 -7.90 -11.54 24.65
N ILE A 564 -6.59 -11.33 24.45
CA ILE A 564 -5.54 -12.01 25.22
C ILE A 564 -4.44 -11.05 25.69
N ILE A 565 -3.72 -11.50 26.72
CA ILE A 565 -2.38 -11.01 27.05
C ILE A 565 -1.38 -12.09 26.62
N LEU A 566 -0.57 -11.80 25.60
CA LEU A 566 0.56 -12.62 25.17
C LEU A 566 1.84 -12.14 25.84
N GLN A 567 2.59 -13.06 26.45
CA GLN A 567 3.86 -12.79 27.12
C GLN A 567 4.87 -13.90 26.80
N GLU A 568 6.15 -13.58 26.85
CA GLU A 568 7.26 -14.55 26.81
C GLU A 568 7.83 -14.71 28.23
N GLY A 569 8.34 -15.91 28.55
CA GLY A 569 8.79 -16.19 29.91
C GLY A 569 9.72 -17.37 30.06
N GLU A 570 9.87 -17.83 31.30
CA GLU A 570 10.78 -18.93 31.64
C GLU A 570 10.29 -20.27 31.03
N PRO A 571 11.20 -21.16 30.63
CA PRO A 571 10.85 -22.54 30.27
C PRO A 571 10.16 -23.29 31.42
N GLY A 572 9.36 -24.29 31.09
CA GLY A 572 8.79 -25.23 32.07
C GLY A 572 7.66 -24.67 32.95
N GLY A 573 6.98 -23.61 32.52
CA GLY A 573 5.79 -23.09 33.20
C GLY A 573 6.06 -22.11 34.35
N GLY A 574 7.29 -21.60 34.48
CA GLY A 574 7.67 -20.61 35.50
C GLY A 574 7.00 -19.24 35.39
N GLY A 575 6.26 -18.99 34.31
CA GLY A 575 5.51 -17.76 34.05
C GLY A 575 6.30 -16.71 33.24
N PRO A 576 5.65 -15.55 32.96
CA PRO A 576 6.27 -14.43 32.25
C PRO A 576 7.53 -13.91 32.97
N LYS A 577 8.57 -13.53 32.21
CA LYS A 577 9.87 -13.10 32.76
C LYS A 577 10.15 -11.61 32.50
N PRO A 578 10.68 -10.85 33.49
CA PRO A 578 11.12 -9.47 33.27
C PRO A 578 12.10 -9.35 32.09
N GLY A 579 11.89 -8.35 31.23
CA GLY A 579 12.72 -8.10 30.05
C GLY A 579 12.34 -8.89 28.80
N MET A 580 11.42 -9.86 28.90
CA MET A 580 10.87 -10.59 27.75
C MET A 580 9.59 -9.93 27.22
N PHE A 581 9.19 -10.32 26.00
CA PHE A 581 8.05 -9.70 25.31
C PHE A 581 6.78 -9.74 26.16
N GLY A 582 6.06 -8.63 26.21
CA GLY A 582 4.75 -8.56 26.88
C GLY A 582 4.77 -8.65 28.41
N PHE A 583 5.93 -8.75 29.08
CA PHE A 583 6.00 -8.92 30.54
C PHE A 583 5.19 -7.86 31.33
N ALA A 584 5.29 -6.58 30.95
CA ALA A 584 4.61 -5.48 31.62
C ALA A 584 3.12 -5.34 31.24
N ALA A 585 2.58 -6.18 30.36
CA ALA A 585 1.22 -6.07 29.89
C ALA A 585 0.22 -6.53 30.97
N THR A 586 -0.68 -5.63 31.36
CA THR A 586 -1.78 -5.90 32.30
C THR A 586 -3.16 -5.86 31.64
N GLU A 587 -3.21 -5.46 30.37
CA GLU A 587 -4.41 -5.40 29.54
C GLU A 587 -4.20 -6.18 28.23
N ALA A 588 -5.29 -6.41 27.51
CA ALA A 588 -5.28 -7.12 26.23
C ALA A 588 -4.27 -6.51 25.24
N ASN A 589 -3.26 -7.28 24.88
CA ASN A 589 -2.22 -6.87 23.93
C ASN A 589 -2.31 -7.62 22.59
N GLY A 590 -3.27 -8.53 22.45
CA GLY A 590 -3.57 -9.21 21.20
C GLY A 590 -4.93 -9.90 21.21
N ARG A 591 -5.21 -10.60 20.13
CA ARG A 591 -6.38 -11.47 19.96
C ARG A 591 -5.98 -12.83 19.45
N ILE A 592 -6.65 -13.88 19.93
CA ILE A 592 -6.44 -15.26 19.49
C ILE A 592 -7.70 -15.79 18.79
N GLU A 593 -7.51 -16.48 17.67
CA GLU A 593 -8.56 -17.15 16.88
C GLU A 593 -8.06 -18.50 16.37
N LEU A 594 -8.99 -19.36 15.92
CA LEU A 594 -8.63 -20.62 15.27
C LEU A 594 -7.99 -20.38 13.89
N ARG A 595 -7.10 -21.29 13.50
CA ARG A 595 -6.41 -21.29 12.19
C ARG A 595 -6.46 -22.68 11.58
N GLY A 596 -6.29 -22.73 10.26
CA GLY A 596 -6.21 -23.97 9.48
C GLY A 596 -7.37 -24.10 8.48
N GLY A 597 -7.22 -25.02 7.53
CA GLY A 597 -8.29 -25.53 6.68
C GLY A 597 -8.76 -26.88 7.21
N SER A 598 -8.12 -27.96 6.78
CA SER A 598 -8.36 -29.35 7.22
C SER A 598 -8.13 -29.53 8.72
N SER A 599 -6.99 -29.05 9.25
CA SER A 599 -6.62 -29.23 10.67
C SER A 599 -7.28 -28.26 11.65
N ARG A 600 -8.20 -27.40 11.18
CA ARG A 600 -8.86 -26.37 12.00
C ARG A 600 -9.64 -26.97 13.16
N TYR A 601 -10.31 -28.09 12.89
CA TYR A 601 -11.25 -28.68 13.84
C TYR A 601 -10.69 -29.82 14.70
N GLU A 602 -9.39 -30.07 14.61
CA GLU A 602 -8.69 -31.14 15.31
C GLU A 602 -8.65 -30.93 16.84
N PRO A 603 -8.52 -32.01 17.64
CA PRO A 603 -8.52 -31.93 19.10
C PRO A 603 -7.46 -30.97 19.66
N GLN A 604 -6.25 -30.99 19.09
CA GLN A 604 -5.22 -30.00 19.38
C GLN A 604 -5.27 -28.88 18.35
N ARG A 605 -5.84 -27.73 18.73
CA ARG A 605 -6.09 -26.60 17.82
C ARG A 605 -4.80 -25.91 17.37
N ASN A 606 -4.85 -25.40 16.15
CA ASN A 606 -3.94 -24.36 15.66
C ASN A 606 -4.51 -22.98 15.99
N TYR A 607 -3.63 -22.03 16.28
CA TYR A 607 -4.03 -20.67 16.65
C TYR A 607 -3.38 -19.62 15.77
N ARG A 608 -4.13 -18.56 15.50
CA ARG A 608 -3.57 -17.30 15.02
C ARG A 608 -3.72 -16.25 16.10
N ILE A 609 -2.60 -15.63 16.45
CA ILE A 609 -2.55 -14.51 17.38
C ILE A 609 -2.25 -13.24 16.61
N LYS A 610 -3.09 -12.21 16.77
CA LYS A 610 -2.89 -10.88 16.17
C LYS A 610 -2.64 -9.85 17.26
N LEU A 611 -1.42 -9.33 17.31
CA LEU A 611 -1.00 -8.33 18.29
C LEU A 611 -1.60 -6.95 18.00
N ASN A 612 -2.08 -6.30 19.06
CA ASN A 612 -2.54 -4.91 19.05
C ASN A 612 -1.38 -3.98 18.69
N ARG A 613 -1.68 -2.81 18.09
CA ARG A 613 -0.64 -1.87 17.63
C ARG A 613 0.32 -1.45 18.76
N GLN A 614 -0.21 -1.33 19.98
CA GLN A 614 0.49 -0.91 21.20
C GLN A 614 1.37 -2.00 21.81
N ALA A 615 1.16 -3.27 21.46
CA ALA A 615 1.91 -4.40 22.02
C ALA A 615 3.34 -4.52 21.47
N GLY A 616 3.72 -3.70 20.48
CA GLY A 616 4.95 -3.88 19.73
C GLY A 616 4.84 -4.99 18.67
N LEU A 617 5.97 -5.65 18.41
CA LEU A 617 6.10 -6.80 17.51
C LEU A 617 6.81 -7.92 18.28
N TRP A 618 6.39 -9.16 18.07
CA TRP A 618 7.11 -10.33 18.56
C TRP A 618 7.90 -10.92 17.39
N ASN A 619 9.22 -11.01 17.53
CA ASN A 619 10.15 -11.42 16.46
C ASN A 619 9.90 -10.70 15.10
N ASP A 620 9.73 -9.37 15.13
CA ASP A 620 9.37 -8.53 13.97
C ASP A 620 8.01 -8.82 13.31
N GLN A 621 7.17 -9.62 13.96
CA GLN A 621 5.87 -10.06 13.48
C GLN A 621 4.73 -9.52 14.34
N ARG A 622 3.58 -9.32 13.69
CA ARG A 622 2.32 -8.88 14.33
C ARG A 622 1.27 -9.97 14.37
N VAL A 623 1.33 -10.88 13.40
CA VAL A 623 0.48 -12.06 13.31
C VAL A 623 1.40 -13.23 13.58
N ILE A 624 1.10 -13.97 14.64
CA ILE A 624 1.87 -15.12 15.10
C ILE A 624 0.97 -16.32 14.83
N ASN A 625 1.36 -17.16 13.88
CA ASN A 625 0.65 -18.40 13.60
C ASN A 625 1.30 -19.51 14.39
N LEU A 626 0.54 -20.18 15.26
CA LEU A 626 0.99 -21.34 16.02
C LEU A 626 0.35 -22.58 15.41
N ASN A 627 1.16 -23.37 14.73
CA ASN A 627 0.75 -24.63 14.13
C ASN A 627 1.10 -25.79 15.06
N LYS A 628 0.16 -26.70 15.25
CA LYS A 628 0.30 -27.87 16.09
C LYS A 628 0.87 -29.07 15.33
N HIS A 629 0.63 -29.12 14.02
CA HIS A 629 1.06 -30.23 13.15
C HIS A 629 0.60 -31.59 13.68
N ILE A 630 -0.69 -31.72 14.01
CA ILE A 630 -1.24 -32.93 14.63
C ILE A 630 -1.09 -34.19 13.76
N PHE A 631 -1.05 -34.03 12.44
CA PHE A 631 -0.86 -35.13 11.50
C PHE A 631 0.62 -35.47 11.24
N ASP A 632 1.55 -34.60 11.63
CA ASP A 632 2.98 -34.87 11.48
C ASP A 632 3.48 -35.62 12.74
N PRO A 633 3.82 -36.91 12.65
CA PRO A 633 4.26 -37.69 13.82
C PRO A 633 5.48 -37.10 14.53
N VAL A 634 6.33 -36.37 13.81
CA VAL A 634 7.57 -35.81 14.36
C VAL A 634 7.53 -34.29 14.51
N ARG A 635 6.44 -33.63 14.08
CA ARG A 635 6.17 -32.18 14.18
C ARG A 635 7.26 -31.25 13.62
N ILE A 636 8.07 -31.73 12.67
CA ILE A 636 9.21 -30.98 12.09
C ILE A 636 9.15 -30.80 10.57
N ARG A 637 8.30 -31.51 9.82
CA ARG A 637 8.30 -31.50 8.34
C ARG A 637 8.23 -30.09 7.75
N ASN A 638 7.30 -29.29 8.27
CA ASN A 638 7.08 -27.93 7.82
C ASN A 638 8.28 -27.00 8.12
N LYS A 639 8.84 -27.07 9.33
CA LYS A 639 10.04 -26.29 9.70
C LYS A 639 11.25 -26.73 8.88
N LEU A 640 11.47 -28.04 8.76
CA LEU A 640 12.55 -28.62 7.96
C LEU A 640 12.53 -28.10 6.53
N SER A 641 11.36 -28.06 5.89
CA SER A 641 11.23 -27.52 4.54
C SER A 641 11.60 -26.04 4.46
N PHE A 642 11.05 -25.19 5.34
CA PHE A 642 11.34 -23.76 5.30
C PHE A 642 12.81 -23.46 5.59
N ASP A 643 13.42 -24.09 6.59
CA ASP A 643 14.83 -23.90 6.93
C ASP A 643 15.77 -24.38 5.80
N LEU A 644 15.34 -25.36 4.98
CA LEU A 644 16.08 -25.74 3.78
C LEU A 644 15.98 -24.67 2.68
N PHE A 645 14.80 -24.09 2.46
CA PHE A 645 14.63 -22.98 1.50
C PHE A 645 15.45 -21.73 1.85
N GLU A 646 15.79 -21.52 3.12
CA GLU A 646 16.64 -20.39 3.55
C GLU A 646 18.01 -20.40 2.87
N GLN A 647 18.55 -21.58 2.55
CA GLN A 647 19.86 -21.75 1.93
C GLN A 647 19.88 -21.51 0.42
N MET A 648 18.72 -21.41 -0.23
CA MET A 648 18.60 -21.31 -1.69
C MET A 648 18.56 -19.86 -2.15
N PRO A 649 19.37 -19.44 -3.15
CA PRO A 649 19.51 -18.03 -3.52
C PRO A 649 18.27 -17.42 -4.19
N ASP A 650 17.51 -18.21 -4.96
CA ASP A 650 16.47 -17.69 -5.87
C ASP A 650 15.05 -17.73 -5.27
N ILE A 651 14.91 -17.99 -3.97
CA ILE A 651 13.60 -18.13 -3.31
C ILE A 651 13.63 -17.54 -1.90
N ALA A 652 12.53 -16.90 -1.50
CA ALA A 652 12.34 -16.43 -0.13
C ALA A 652 11.57 -17.46 0.69
N SER A 653 12.08 -17.79 1.87
CA SER A 653 11.46 -18.74 2.80
C SER A 653 10.64 -18.03 3.87
N LEU A 654 9.96 -18.79 4.73
CA LEU A 654 9.20 -18.27 5.88
C LEU A 654 9.95 -18.61 7.16
N ARG A 655 10.16 -17.62 8.03
CA ARG A 655 10.81 -17.86 9.32
C ARG A 655 9.94 -18.75 10.20
N THR A 656 10.58 -19.70 10.88
CA THR A 656 9.90 -20.62 11.81
C THR A 656 10.60 -20.71 13.16
N GLN A 657 9.83 -21.00 14.22
CA GLN A 657 10.36 -21.08 15.59
C GLN A 657 9.56 -22.10 16.39
N PHE A 658 10.23 -23.05 17.07
CA PHE A 658 9.55 -23.90 18.04
C PHE A 658 9.06 -23.09 19.25
N VAL A 659 7.83 -23.38 19.68
CA VAL A 659 7.14 -22.69 20.76
C VAL A 659 6.57 -23.71 21.76
N HIS A 660 6.85 -23.52 23.03
CA HIS A 660 6.12 -24.16 24.12
C HIS A 660 5.02 -23.22 24.60
N LEU A 661 3.76 -23.61 24.43
CA LEU A 661 2.61 -22.75 24.74
C LEU A 661 2.02 -23.10 26.11
N PHE A 662 1.81 -22.08 26.93
CA PHE A 662 1.05 -22.14 28.17
C PHE A 662 -0.16 -21.22 28.10
N VAL A 663 -1.33 -21.70 28.51
CA VAL A 663 -2.58 -20.92 28.47
C VAL A 663 -3.21 -20.81 29.85
N ARG A 664 -3.61 -19.59 30.22
CA ARG A 664 -4.42 -19.30 31.40
C ARG A 664 -5.78 -18.80 30.93
N ASP A 665 -6.84 -19.54 31.26
CA ASP A 665 -8.20 -19.14 30.91
C ASP A 665 -8.86 -18.32 32.02
N LEU A 666 -9.19 -17.06 31.73
CA LEU A 666 -10.03 -16.20 32.58
C LEU A 666 -11.36 -15.87 31.89
N SER A 667 -11.64 -16.43 30.71
CA SER A 667 -12.78 -16.05 29.87
C SER A 667 -14.14 -16.35 30.51
N GLU A 668 -14.19 -17.33 31.42
CA GLU A 668 -15.39 -17.73 32.17
C GLU A 668 -15.61 -16.93 33.47
N GLY A 669 -14.82 -15.88 33.70
CA GLY A 669 -14.98 -14.98 34.85
C GLY A 669 -14.17 -15.37 36.09
N ALA A 670 -13.27 -16.35 35.98
CA ALA A 670 -12.29 -16.65 37.01
C ALA A 670 -11.38 -15.42 37.27
N LYS A 671 -11.10 -15.11 38.53
CA LYS A 671 -10.17 -14.02 38.90
C LYS A 671 -8.70 -14.45 38.84
N VAL A 672 -8.44 -15.74 39.04
CA VAL A 672 -7.11 -16.37 39.00
C VAL A 672 -7.29 -17.79 38.47
N ALA A 673 -6.44 -18.21 37.54
CA ALA A 673 -6.35 -19.58 37.04
C ALA A 673 -4.86 -19.94 36.82
N PRO A 674 -4.45 -21.22 36.94
CA PRO A 674 -3.09 -21.63 36.61
C PRO A 674 -2.83 -21.49 35.11
N PHE A 675 -1.56 -21.53 34.72
CA PHE A 675 -1.17 -21.74 33.33
C PHE A 675 -1.16 -23.24 33.06
N GLU A 676 -1.93 -23.68 32.07
CA GLU A 676 -1.96 -25.05 31.59
C GLU A 676 -0.98 -25.24 30.43
N ASP A 677 -0.34 -26.40 30.39
CA ASP A 677 0.61 -26.77 29.34
C ASP A 677 -0.14 -27.24 28.09
N TYR A 678 0.04 -26.53 26.97
CA TYR A 678 -0.54 -26.86 25.67
C TYR A 678 0.46 -27.58 24.74
N GLY A 679 1.66 -27.85 25.22
CA GLY A 679 2.70 -28.60 24.53
C GLY A 679 3.42 -27.82 23.44
N LEU A 680 4.02 -28.56 22.53
CA LEU A 680 4.83 -28.02 21.44
C LEU A 680 3.99 -27.48 20.28
N TYR A 681 4.40 -26.33 19.76
CA TYR A 681 3.89 -25.70 18.55
C TYR A 681 5.07 -25.27 17.68
N THR A 682 4.82 -25.09 16.39
CA THR A 682 5.72 -24.40 15.47
C THR A 682 5.10 -23.07 15.08
N GLN A 683 5.80 -21.99 15.39
CA GLN A 683 5.45 -20.68 14.87
C GLN A 683 5.86 -20.57 13.41
N VAL A 684 4.96 -20.13 12.53
CA VAL A 684 5.24 -19.90 11.10
C VAL A 684 4.95 -18.44 10.74
N GLU A 685 5.91 -17.76 10.10
CA GLU A 685 5.72 -16.37 9.69
C GLU A 685 4.50 -16.18 8.79
N GLN A 686 3.76 -15.09 8.99
CA GLN A 686 2.59 -14.79 8.16
C GLN A 686 3.03 -14.09 6.86
N PRO A 687 2.87 -14.71 5.67
CA PRO A 687 3.17 -14.08 4.39
C PRO A 687 2.14 -13.00 4.10
N ASN A 688 2.52 -11.78 4.43
CA ASN A 688 1.76 -10.57 4.25
C ASN A 688 2.72 -9.40 3.99
N ARG A 689 2.20 -8.18 3.99
CA ARG A 689 3.01 -6.96 3.85
C ARG A 689 4.17 -6.82 4.87
N MET A 690 4.05 -7.41 6.06
CA MET A 690 5.11 -7.44 7.07
C MET A 690 6.24 -8.37 6.65
N PHE A 691 5.91 -9.60 6.27
CA PHE A 691 6.84 -10.58 5.70
C PHE A 691 7.64 -9.95 4.56
N LEU A 692 6.96 -9.42 3.53
CA LEU A 692 7.66 -8.78 2.40
C LEU A 692 8.64 -7.70 2.88
N ARG A 693 8.24 -6.87 3.85
CA ARG A 693 9.12 -5.84 4.39
C ARG A 693 10.30 -6.41 5.18
N ASN A 694 10.08 -7.44 6.00
CA ASN A 694 11.09 -8.06 6.84
C ASN A 694 12.17 -8.73 5.97
N HIS A 695 11.76 -9.31 4.84
CA HIS A 695 12.62 -9.94 3.84
C HIS A 695 13.23 -8.97 2.82
N LEU A 696 13.05 -7.65 3.03
CA LEU A 696 13.45 -6.57 2.11
C LEU A 696 12.86 -6.64 0.69
N LEU A 697 11.78 -7.40 0.52
CA LEU A 697 10.93 -7.42 -0.66
C LEU A 697 10.00 -6.19 -0.69
N ASP A 698 9.32 -5.93 -1.82
CA ASP A 698 8.41 -4.79 -1.98
C ASP A 698 7.12 -5.01 -1.17
N PRO A 699 6.89 -4.29 -0.06
CA PRO A 699 5.72 -4.48 0.78
C PRO A 699 4.41 -3.99 0.14
N ASN A 700 4.46 -3.41 -1.07
CA ASN A 700 3.28 -2.98 -1.82
C ASN A 700 3.07 -3.79 -3.11
N GLY A 701 3.87 -4.85 -3.32
CA GLY A 701 3.72 -5.77 -4.44
C GLY A 701 2.42 -6.58 -4.38
N TYR A 702 2.16 -7.28 -5.47
CA TYR A 702 1.11 -8.28 -5.56
C TYR A 702 1.55 -9.50 -4.76
N LEU A 703 0.65 -10.04 -3.94
CA LEU A 703 0.90 -11.25 -3.18
C LEU A 703 -0.42 -12.00 -3.07
N TYR A 704 -0.47 -13.20 -3.65
CA TYR A 704 -1.61 -14.09 -3.63
C TYR A 704 -1.19 -15.43 -3.03
N LYS A 705 -2.02 -16.05 -2.21
CA LYS A 705 -1.82 -17.43 -1.76
C LYS A 705 -2.77 -18.33 -2.55
N ALA A 706 -2.25 -19.39 -3.15
CA ALA A 706 -3.05 -20.40 -3.84
C ALA A 706 -3.97 -21.13 -2.84
N ALA A 707 -5.24 -21.29 -3.22
CA ALA A 707 -6.25 -22.02 -2.47
C ALA A 707 -6.81 -23.19 -3.29
N ASP A 708 -7.17 -22.94 -4.54
CA ASP A 708 -7.55 -23.95 -5.53
C ASP A 708 -7.36 -23.37 -6.94
N PHE A 709 -6.09 -23.29 -7.36
CA PHE A 709 -5.65 -22.50 -8.51
C PHE A 709 -4.67 -23.26 -9.40
N GLU A 710 -5.16 -23.74 -10.55
CA GLU A 710 -4.44 -24.57 -11.52
C GLU A 710 -3.94 -23.75 -12.73
N PHE A 711 -3.82 -22.43 -12.56
CA PHE A 711 -3.48 -21.47 -13.62
C PHE A 711 -4.47 -21.42 -14.81
N LEU A 712 -5.71 -21.87 -14.61
CA LEU A 712 -6.81 -21.58 -15.54
C LEU A 712 -7.22 -20.11 -15.47
N ARG A 713 -7.98 -19.65 -16.48
CA ARG A 713 -8.45 -18.27 -16.53
C ARG A 713 -9.52 -17.95 -15.49
N TYR A 714 -10.38 -18.90 -15.14
CA TYR A 714 -11.51 -18.75 -14.20
C TYR A 714 -12.29 -17.42 -14.42
N PRO A 715 -12.92 -17.21 -15.59
CA PRO A 715 -13.50 -15.92 -15.95
C PRO A 715 -14.65 -15.47 -15.03
N ASP A 716 -15.32 -16.40 -14.35
CA ASP A 716 -16.42 -16.09 -13.42
C ASP A 716 -15.88 -15.69 -12.04
N GLU A 717 -14.79 -16.29 -11.57
CA GLU A 717 -14.22 -16.05 -10.25
C GLU A 717 -13.09 -15.00 -10.24
N LEU A 718 -12.21 -15.02 -11.25
CA LEU A 718 -11.04 -14.14 -11.34
C LEU A 718 -11.34 -12.96 -12.26
N LYS A 719 -11.85 -11.88 -11.67
CA LYS A 719 -12.15 -10.62 -12.35
C LYS A 719 -11.27 -9.48 -11.85
N ASP A 720 -11.17 -8.43 -12.65
CA ASP A 720 -10.48 -7.20 -12.25
C ASP A 720 -11.25 -6.52 -11.12
N GLU A 721 -10.58 -5.86 -10.18
CA GLU A 721 -11.23 -5.26 -9.01
C GLU A 721 -12.20 -4.12 -9.38
N ASN A 722 -12.13 -3.62 -10.61
CA ASN A 722 -13.03 -2.61 -11.15
C ASN A 722 -14.19 -3.20 -11.98
N ASP A 723 -14.25 -4.52 -12.15
CA ASP A 723 -15.34 -5.20 -12.84
C ASP A 723 -16.63 -5.13 -12.00
N PRO A 724 -17.80 -4.78 -12.58
CA PRO A 724 -19.06 -4.73 -11.84
C PRO A 724 -19.46 -6.03 -11.16
N ASP A 725 -19.04 -7.17 -11.70
CA ASP A 725 -19.34 -8.51 -11.18
C ASP A 725 -18.20 -9.05 -10.30
N TYR A 726 -17.20 -8.23 -9.96
CA TYR A 726 -16.13 -8.63 -9.06
C TYR A 726 -16.68 -8.93 -7.67
N ASP A 727 -16.53 -10.19 -7.25
CA ASP A 727 -16.75 -10.63 -5.88
C ASP A 727 -15.44 -11.13 -5.29
N ARG A 728 -14.95 -10.44 -4.26
CA ARG A 728 -13.73 -10.81 -3.55
C ARG A 728 -13.82 -12.20 -2.91
N ALA A 729 -14.97 -12.56 -2.34
CA ALA A 729 -15.13 -13.86 -1.70
C ALA A 729 -15.04 -14.99 -2.73
N LEU A 730 -15.62 -14.77 -3.90
CA LEU A 730 -15.50 -15.68 -5.04
C LEU A 730 -14.06 -15.71 -5.60
N PHE A 731 -13.39 -14.57 -5.70
CA PHE A 731 -11.97 -14.52 -6.11
C PHE A 731 -11.06 -15.31 -5.14
N GLU A 732 -11.28 -15.13 -3.83
CA GLU A 732 -10.50 -15.77 -2.77
C GLU A 732 -10.79 -17.28 -2.63
N THR A 733 -11.74 -17.86 -3.37
CA THR A 733 -11.85 -19.33 -3.50
C THR A 733 -10.69 -19.91 -4.32
N ARG A 734 -10.14 -19.13 -5.25
CA ARG A 734 -9.00 -19.51 -6.09
C ARG A 734 -7.69 -18.98 -5.51
N LEU A 735 -7.64 -17.68 -5.22
CA LEU A 735 -6.44 -16.97 -4.80
C LEU A 735 -6.72 -16.01 -3.62
N GLU A 736 -6.25 -16.36 -2.42
CA GLU A 736 -6.37 -15.47 -1.26
C GLU A 736 -5.50 -14.22 -1.42
N ILE A 737 -6.10 -13.03 -1.32
CA ILE A 737 -5.41 -11.75 -1.54
C ILE A 737 -4.63 -11.35 -0.28
N ARG A 738 -3.28 -11.36 -0.34
CA ARG A 738 -2.38 -11.05 0.78
C ARG A 738 -1.62 -9.73 0.63
N GLY A 739 -1.57 -9.18 -0.59
CA GLY A 739 -0.84 -7.98 -0.97
C GLY A 739 -1.72 -6.90 -1.59
N ARG A 740 -1.28 -6.34 -2.72
CA ARG A 740 -2.05 -5.39 -3.52
C ARG A 740 -3.27 -6.06 -4.16
N GLU A 741 -4.40 -5.37 -4.09
CA GLU A 741 -5.70 -5.77 -4.65
C GLU A 741 -5.92 -5.02 -5.96
N GLU A 742 -5.11 -5.35 -6.96
CA GLU A 742 -5.22 -4.95 -8.36
C GLU A 742 -4.93 -6.19 -9.22
N HIS A 743 -5.85 -6.62 -10.06
CA HIS A 743 -5.78 -7.96 -10.66
C HIS A 743 -5.35 -7.98 -12.13
N GLY A 744 -5.38 -6.85 -12.84
CA GLY A 744 -5.04 -6.80 -14.27
C GLY A 744 -3.71 -7.47 -14.68
N ARG A 745 -2.65 -7.42 -13.85
CA ARG A 745 -1.39 -8.12 -14.14
C ARG A 745 -1.52 -9.65 -14.03
N LEU A 746 -2.24 -10.12 -13.02
CA LEU A 746 -2.52 -11.54 -12.82
C LEU A 746 -3.34 -12.06 -14.00
N LEU A 747 -4.40 -11.33 -14.36
CA LEU A 747 -5.27 -11.69 -15.48
C LEU A 747 -4.50 -11.72 -16.81
N ALA A 748 -3.64 -10.74 -17.09
CA ALA A 748 -2.81 -10.75 -18.29
C ALA A 748 -1.83 -11.94 -18.35
N MET A 749 -1.26 -12.34 -17.22
CA MET A 749 -0.45 -13.57 -17.15
C MET A 749 -1.30 -14.80 -17.47
N LEU A 750 -2.50 -14.90 -16.90
CA LEU A 750 -3.41 -16.02 -17.13
C LEU A 750 -3.86 -16.12 -18.58
N GLU A 751 -4.17 -14.99 -19.24
CA GLU A 751 -4.50 -14.97 -20.67
C GLU A 751 -3.35 -15.57 -21.51
N ASP A 752 -2.10 -15.17 -21.26
CA ASP A 752 -0.95 -15.69 -22.00
C ASP A 752 -0.66 -17.17 -21.67
N VAL A 753 -0.81 -17.59 -20.40
CA VAL A 753 -0.66 -18.99 -19.97
C VAL A 753 -1.73 -19.90 -20.58
N ASN A 754 -2.96 -19.40 -20.81
CA ASN A 754 -4.05 -20.17 -21.40
C ASN A 754 -4.12 -20.02 -22.94
N ASN A 755 -3.21 -19.27 -23.55
CA ASN A 755 -3.15 -19.13 -25.01
C ASN A 755 -2.14 -20.12 -25.63
N PRO A 756 -2.61 -21.18 -26.31
CA PRO A 756 -1.73 -22.19 -26.90
C PRO A 756 -0.93 -21.67 -28.11
N SER A 757 -1.32 -20.54 -28.70
CA SER A 757 -0.61 -19.93 -29.84
C SER A 757 0.69 -19.22 -29.44
N ILE A 758 0.88 -18.91 -28.15
CA ILE A 758 2.12 -18.31 -27.64
C ILE A 758 3.03 -19.43 -27.16
N PRO A 759 4.27 -19.59 -27.66
CA PRO A 759 5.20 -20.60 -27.14
C PRO A 759 5.42 -20.47 -25.63
N ILE A 760 5.42 -21.60 -24.90
CA ILE A 760 5.56 -21.58 -23.43
C ILE A 760 6.86 -20.90 -22.96
N ALA A 761 7.95 -21.03 -23.72
CA ALA A 761 9.21 -20.36 -23.41
C ALA A 761 9.05 -18.82 -23.36
N GLU A 762 8.28 -18.25 -24.29
CA GLU A 762 7.97 -16.81 -24.30
C GLU A 762 7.06 -16.41 -23.13
N VAL A 763 6.11 -17.26 -22.73
CA VAL A 763 5.24 -17.01 -21.57
C VAL A 763 6.07 -16.96 -20.28
N ILE A 764 7.00 -17.91 -20.09
CA ILE A 764 7.92 -17.92 -18.96
C ILE A 764 8.83 -16.69 -19.01
N GLU A 765 9.44 -16.40 -20.16
CA GLU A 765 10.30 -15.24 -20.34
C GLU A 765 9.56 -13.91 -20.09
N ARG A 766 8.26 -13.83 -20.36
CA ARG A 766 7.48 -12.62 -20.13
C ARG A 766 7.03 -12.48 -18.67
N HIS A 767 6.51 -13.55 -18.07
CA HIS A 767 5.74 -13.47 -16.83
C HIS A 767 6.41 -14.07 -15.62
N PHE A 768 7.36 -14.99 -15.75
CA PHE A 768 7.95 -15.71 -14.62
C PHE A 768 9.47 -15.54 -14.56
N ASP A 769 10.03 -15.61 -13.36
CA ASP A 769 11.46 -15.75 -13.19
C ASP A 769 11.83 -17.25 -13.25
N LEU A 770 12.64 -17.64 -14.24
CA LEU A 770 12.89 -19.04 -14.54
C LEU A 770 13.66 -19.74 -13.40
N ASP A 771 14.70 -19.10 -12.87
CA ASP A 771 15.51 -19.68 -11.78
C ASP A 771 14.70 -19.84 -10.49
N ASN A 772 13.83 -18.88 -10.16
CA ASN A 772 12.89 -19.01 -9.04
C ASN A 772 11.88 -20.14 -9.26
N TYR A 773 11.28 -20.24 -10.45
CA TYR A 773 10.34 -21.31 -10.78
C TYR A 773 10.98 -22.70 -10.71
N LEU A 774 12.17 -22.85 -11.30
CA LEU A 774 12.93 -24.11 -11.27
C LEU A 774 13.32 -24.47 -9.85
N THR A 775 13.80 -23.52 -9.05
CA THR A 775 14.15 -23.73 -7.64
C THR A 775 12.94 -24.21 -6.83
N TRP A 776 11.78 -23.56 -6.98
CA TRP A 776 10.56 -23.97 -6.28
C TRP A 776 10.09 -25.36 -6.70
N MET A 777 10.04 -25.64 -8.01
CA MET A 777 9.60 -26.94 -8.54
C MET A 777 10.55 -28.07 -8.14
N ALA A 778 11.86 -27.88 -8.31
CA ALA A 778 12.87 -28.87 -7.95
C ALA A 778 12.84 -29.18 -6.45
N ALA A 779 12.68 -28.17 -5.60
CA ALA A 779 12.56 -28.37 -4.16
C ALA A 779 11.30 -29.19 -3.79
N ASN A 780 10.14 -28.91 -4.40
CA ASN A 780 8.93 -29.69 -4.16
C ASN A 780 9.09 -31.15 -4.57
N LEU A 781 9.72 -31.40 -5.72
CA LEU A 781 10.00 -32.75 -6.19
C LEU A 781 10.94 -33.48 -5.22
N LEU A 782 12.05 -32.87 -4.82
CA LEU A 782 13.02 -33.46 -3.89
C LEU A 782 12.48 -33.70 -2.48
N MET A 783 11.56 -32.84 -2.02
CA MET A 783 10.87 -33.00 -0.74
C MET A 783 9.62 -33.89 -0.86
N ASP A 784 9.27 -34.39 -2.05
CA ASP A 784 8.03 -35.13 -2.32
C ASP A 784 6.77 -34.40 -1.78
N ASN A 785 6.70 -33.07 -2.01
CA ASN A 785 5.51 -32.29 -1.72
C ASN A 785 4.55 -32.37 -2.92
N MET A 786 3.48 -33.12 -2.74
CA MET A 786 2.52 -33.45 -3.81
C MET A 786 1.37 -32.46 -3.89
N ASP A 787 1.13 -31.68 -2.82
CA ASP A 787 -0.03 -30.82 -2.67
C ASP A 787 0.19 -29.38 -3.20
N THR A 788 1.30 -29.16 -3.92
CA THR A 788 1.68 -27.87 -4.50
C THR A 788 1.18 -27.66 -5.94
N THR A 789 0.25 -28.50 -6.41
CA THR A 789 -0.29 -28.47 -7.78
C THR A 789 -1.29 -27.33 -8.01
N ALA A 790 -2.12 -27.06 -7.00
CA ALA A 790 -3.16 -26.02 -7.02
C ALA A 790 -3.23 -25.19 -5.72
N GLN A 791 -2.44 -25.55 -4.70
CA GLN A 791 -2.40 -24.88 -3.39
C GLN A 791 -0.97 -24.88 -2.82
N ASN A 792 -0.78 -24.47 -1.57
CA ASN A 792 0.51 -24.53 -0.86
C ASN A 792 1.69 -23.76 -1.50
N PHE A 793 1.37 -22.70 -2.26
CA PHE A 793 2.35 -21.69 -2.67
C PHE A 793 1.75 -20.28 -2.65
N LEU A 794 2.63 -19.28 -2.72
CA LEU A 794 2.26 -17.91 -2.99
C LEU A 794 2.84 -17.43 -4.31
N LEU A 795 2.08 -16.57 -5.00
CA LEU A 795 2.55 -15.78 -6.13
C LEU A 795 2.83 -14.35 -5.69
N TYR A 796 4.07 -13.93 -5.86
CA TYR A 796 4.56 -12.60 -5.54
C TYR A 796 5.03 -11.86 -6.78
N SER A 797 4.68 -10.58 -6.92
CA SER A 797 5.24 -9.73 -7.98
C SER A 797 5.46 -8.30 -7.44
N PRO A 798 6.70 -7.77 -7.44
CA PRO A 798 6.96 -6.40 -6.99
C PRO A 798 6.47 -5.36 -7.99
N LEU A 799 6.31 -4.11 -7.57
CA LEU A 799 5.80 -3.05 -8.45
C LEU A 799 6.83 -2.55 -9.47
N ASN A 800 8.11 -2.70 -9.17
CA ASN A 800 9.21 -2.27 -10.03
C ASN A 800 9.66 -3.35 -11.03
N GLN A 801 9.09 -4.55 -10.99
CA GLN A 801 9.32 -5.61 -11.98
C GLN A 801 7.99 -6.15 -12.51
N THR A 802 8.05 -6.94 -13.57
CA THR A 802 6.87 -7.54 -14.22
C THR A 802 6.73 -9.03 -13.94
N LYS A 803 7.79 -9.70 -13.47
CA LYS A 803 7.80 -11.14 -13.21
C LYS A 803 7.02 -11.52 -11.96
N TRP A 804 6.47 -12.73 -11.99
CA TRP A 804 5.91 -13.47 -10.86
C TRP A 804 6.95 -14.43 -10.30
N TYR A 805 6.93 -14.54 -8.98
CA TYR A 805 7.81 -15.39 -8.18
C TYR A 805 6.96 -16.33 -7.32
N PHE A 806 7.36 -17.59 -7.25
CA PHE A 806 6.81 -18.60 -6.36
C PHE A 806 7.50 -18.51 -5.00
N LEU A 807 6.69 -18.52 -3.94
CA LEU A 807 7.13 -18.61 -2.55
C LEU A 807 6.46 -19.82 -1.87
N PRO A 808 7.14 -20.53 -0.96
CA PRO A 808 6.61 -21.73 -0.33
C PRO A 808 5.54 -21.40 0.75
N TRP A 809 4.55 -22.29 0.92
CA TRP A 809 3.56 -22.26 2.00
C TRP A 809 3.11 -23.69 2.36
N ASP A 810 2.79 -23.99 3.63
CA ASP A 810 2.30 -25.31 4.09
C ASP A 810 3.05 -26.55 3.54
N TYR A 811 4.15 -26.91 4.20
CA TYR A 811 4.98 -28.08 3.87
C TYR A 811 4.89 -29.17 4.95
N ASP A 812 3.81 -29.22 5.73
CA ASP A 812 3.60 -30.29 6.71
C ASP A 812 3.23 -31.63 6.07
N ALA A 813 2.60 -31.62 4.90
CA ALA A 813 2.35 -32.80 4.06
C ALA A 813 3.50 -33.12 3.08
N ALA A 814 4.67 -32.49 3.22
CA ALA A 814 5.86 -32.87 2.46
C ALA A 814 6.54 -34.11 3.07
N TRP A 815 7.67 -34.53 2.49
CA TRP A 815 8.53 -35.60 2.95
C TRP A 815 7.84 -36.97 2.97
N GLU A 816 7.24 -37.33 1.84
CA GLU A 816 6.49 -38.58 1.62
C GLU A 816 5.33 -38.80 2.61
N TRP A 817 4.85 -37.74 3.28
CA TRP A 817 3.80 -37.87 4.28
C TRP A 817 2.53 -38.54 3.72
N PRO A 818 1.98 -38.16 2.54
CA PRO A 818 0.81 -38.82 1.98
C PRO A 818 1.05 -40.30 1.69
N ARG A 819 2.25 -40.67 1.25
CA ARG A 819 2.58 -42.08 0.93
C ARG A 819 2.74 -42.94 2.18
N ALA A 820 3.23 -42.35 3.27
CA ALA A 820 3.49 -43.05 4.51
C ALA A 820 2.27 -43.13 5.43
N TYR A 821 1.37 -42.14 5.38
CA TYR A 821 0.29 -41.98 6.36
C TYR A 821 -1.10 -41.76 5.76
N GLU A 822 -1.22 -41.54 4.44
CA GLU A 822 -2.49 -41.36 3.74
C GLU A 822 -2.57 -42.25 2.49
N TYR A 823 -3.49 -41.92 1.56
CA TYR A 823 -3.61 -42.57 0.26
C TYR A 823 -3.01 -41.66 -0.82
N SER A 824 -1.98 -42.12 -1.50
CA SER A 824 -1.48 -41.48 -2.72
C SER A 824 -2.02 -42.18 -3.96
N ALA A 825 -2.42 -41.41 -4.98
CA ALA A 825 -2.78 -41.98 -6.27
C ALA A 825 -1.56 -42.65 -6.95
N PRO A 826 -1.76 -43.67 -7.78
CA PRO A 826 -0.64 -44.34 -8.48
C PRO A 826 0.14 -43.43 -9.42
N TYR A 827 -0.52 -42.43 -10.02
CA TYR A 827 0.09 -41.46 -10.95
C TYR A 827 0.83 -40.32 -10.24
N GLU A 828 0.77 -40.26 -8.92
CA GLU A 828 1.10 -39.11 -8.11
C GLU A 828 2.61 -39.14 -7.78
N GLY A 829 3.43 -39.04 -8.83
CA GLY A 829 4.89 -39.07 -8.76
C GLY A 829 5.52 -38.18 -9.84
N GLY A 830 6.67 -37.58 -9.53
CA GLY A 830 7.41 -36.76 -10.48
C GLY A 830 6.58 -35.63 -11.11
N LEU A 831 6.68 -35.51 -12.43
CA LEU A 831 5.96 -34.52 -13.24
C LEU A 831 4.48 -34.86 -13.42
N SER A 832 4.12 -36.15 -13.39
CA SER A 832 2.73 -36.61 -13.52
C SER A 832 1.80 -35.97 -12.49
N ASN A 833 2.28 -35.72 -11.27
CA ASN A 833 1.54 -35.02 -10.22
C ASN A 833 1.05 -33.62 -10.66
N TYR A 834 1.86 -32.90 -11.44
CA TYR A 834 1.59 -31.53 -11.85
C TYR A 834 0.90 -31.43 -13.23
N TRP A 835 0.60 -32.56 -13.87
CA TRP A 835 0.16 -32.59 -15.26
C TRP A 835 -1.23 -31.96 -15.46
N GLY A 836 -2.05 -31.87 -14.40
CA GLY A 836 -3.36 -31.19 -14.42
C GLY A 836 -3.28 -29.65 -14.42
N SER A 837 -2.16 -29.05 -14.02
CA SER A 837 -1.99 -27.59 -13.99
C SER A 837 -1.56 -27.04 -15.35
N VAL A 838 -2.23 -26.00 -15.84
CA VAL A 838 -2.00 -25.46 -17.21
C VAL A 838 -0.57 -24.98 -17.39
N LEU A 839 -0.04 -24.22 -16.43
CA LEU A 839 1.32 -23.69 -16.51
C LEU A 839 2.35 -24.82 -16.51
N HIS A 840 2.24 -25.75 -15.57
CA HIS A 840 3.21 -26.82 -15.37
C HIS A 840 3.18 -27.82 -16.52
N ASN A 841 1.99 -28.24 -16.97
CA ASN A 841 1.81 -29.09 -18.15
C ASN A 841 2.50 -28.52 -19.38
N ARG A 842 2.21 -27.24 -19.69
CA ARG A 842 2.81 -26.57 -20.84
C ARG A 842 4.32 -26.47 -20.70
N PHE A 843 4.83 -26.22 -19.48
CA PHE A 843 6.26 -26.14 -19.22
C PHE A 843 6.97 -27.48 -19.49
N PHE A 844 6.41 -28.59 -19.01
CA PHE A 844 7.03 -29.92 -19.09
C PHE A 844 6.95 -30.58 -20.47
N ARG A 845 6.08 -30.11 -21.37
CA ARG A 845 6.08 -30.56 -22.78
C ARG A 845 7.31 -30.09 -23.58
N SER A 846 8.16 -29.25 -22.99
CA SER A 846 9.44 -28.86 -23.57
C SER A 846 10.55 -29.73 -23.00
N THR A 847 11.21 -30.52 -23.85
CA THR A 847 12.36 -31.36 -23.47
C THR A 847 13.49 -30.53 -22.86
N GLU A 848 13.71 -29.31 -23.38
CA GLU A 848 14.70 -28.38 -22.84
C GLU A 848 14.33 -27.91 -21.43
N HIS A 849 13.06 -27.62 -21.17
CA HIS A 849 12.62 -27.22 -19.84
C HIS A 849 12.71 -28.36 -18.81
N VAL A 850 12.40 -29.60 -19.23
CA VAL A 850 12.58 -30.78 -18.39
C VAL A 850 14.06 -31.01 -18.08
N ARG A 851 14.95 -30.82 -19.06
CA ARG A 851 16.41 -30.85 -18.84
C ARG A 851 16.86 -29.81 -17.82
N LEU A 852 16.42 -28.56 -17.95
CA LEU A 852 16.74 -27.49 -17.00
C LEU A 852 16.22 -27.80 -15.58
N LEU A 853 15.04 -28.40 -15.46
CA LEU A 853 14.51 -28.85 -14.17
C LEU A 853 15.34 -29.98 -13.57
N GLN A 854 15.74 -30.97 -14.37
CA GLN A 854 16.61 -32.05 -13.91
C GLN A 854 17.95 -31.48 -13.40
N GLU A 855 18.56 -30.56 -14.15
CA GLU A 855 19.80 -29.89 -13.73
C GLU A 855 19.63 -29.13 -12.41
N LYS A 856 18.51 -28.41 -12.23
CA LYS A 856 18.20 -27.74 -10.97
C LYS A 856 17.97 -28.73 -9.83
N MET A 857 17.32 -29.86 -10.08
CA MET A 857 17.16 -30.92 -9.07
C MET A 857 18.52 -31.51 -8.65
N GLU A 858 19.42 -31.77 -9.61
CA GLU A 858 20.77 -32.26 -9.33
C GLU A 858 21.59 -31.21 -8.55
N GLU A 859 21.47 -29.93 -8.88
CA GLU A 859 22.09 -28.81 -8.16
C GLU A 859 21.60 -28.73 -6.71
N LEU A 860 20.28 -28.73 -6.49
CA LEU A 860 19.69 -28.65 -5.16
C LEU A 860 19.98 -29.90 -4.33
N TYR A 861 19.96 -31.08 -4.95
CA TYR A 861 20.37 -32.32 -4.28
C TYR A 861 21.82 -32.24 -3.83
N ALA A 862 22.74 -31.82 -4.70
CA ALA A 862 24.15 -31.70 -4.34
C ALA A 862 24.44 -30.64 -3.25
N SER A 863 23.66 -29.56 -3.20
CA SER A 863 23.97 -28.39 -2.37
C SER A 863 23.14 -28.26 -1.09
N ALA A 864 21.86 -28.66 -1.07
CA ALA A 864 20.92 -28.28 -0.02
C ALA A 864 19.97 -29.40 0.44
N ILE A 865 19.39 -30.19 -0.48
CA ILE A 865 18.37 -31.21 -0.19
C ILE A 865 18.93 -32.60 -0.52
N ASN A 866 19.83 -33.09 0.33
CA ASN A 866 20.34 -34.47 0.30
C ASN A 866 20.24 -35.12 1.67
N GLU A 867 20.52 -36.41 1.72
CA GLU A 867 20.46 -37.26 2.91
C GLU A 867 21.29 -36.68 4.06
N THR A 868 22.48 -36.16 3.76
CA THR A 868 23.37 -35.62 4.80
C THR A 868 22.79 -34.34 5.40
N ALA A 869 22.44 -33.37 4.55
CA ALA A 869 21.89 -32.09 4.98
C ALA A 869 20.54 -32.23 5.73
N VAL A 870 19.72 -33.21 5.33
CA VAL A 870 18.46 -33.55 6.01
C VAL A 870 18.73 -34.28 7.33
N ALA A 871 19.60 -35.29 7.36
CA ALA A 871 19.92 -36.04 8.57
C ALA A 871 20.50 -35.15 9.67
N GLU A 872 21.40 -34.23 9.34
CA GLU A 872 21.97 -33.27 10.29
C GLU A 872 20.89 -32.39 10.94
N ARG A 873 19.94 -31.88 10.15
CA ARG A 873 18.81 -31.06 10.64
C ARG A 873 17.82 -31.87 11.45
N VAL A 874 17.44 -33.05 10.97
CA VAL A 874 16.54 -33.97 11.70
C VAL A 874 17.13 -34.31 13.06
N ALA A 875 18.42 -34.65 13.14
CA ALA A 875 19.10 -34.93 14.41
C ALA A 875 19.12 -33.70 15.35
N ALA A 876 19.27 -32.49 14.81
CA ALA A 876 19.20 -31.26 15.59
C ALA A 876 17.78 -30.98 16.14
N TYR A 877 16.75 -31.06 15.30
CA TYR A 877 15.37 -30.82 15.75
C TYR A 877 14.88 -31.92 16.67
N ARG A 878 15.25 -33.18 16.42
CA ARG A 878 14.87 -34.32 17.26
C ARG A 878 15.21 -34.10 18.74
N ARG A 879 16.43 -33.61 19.02
CA ARG A 879 16.87 -33.26 20.39
C ARG A 879 15.95 -32.23 21.06
N THR A 880 15.31 -31.39 20.27
CA THR A 880 14.40 -30.32 20.72
C THR A 880 12.97 -30.81 20.89
N VAL A 881 12.45 -31.59 19.92
CA VAL A 881 11.03 -31.95 19.86
C VAL A 881 10.70 -33.26 20.56
N GLU A 882 11.59 -34.26 20.53
CA GLU A 882 11.32 -35.59 21.10
C GLU A 882 10.93 -35.57 22.59
N PRO A 883 11.53 -34.71 23.45
CA PRO A 883 11.09 -34.58 24.84
C PRO A 883 9.62 -34.18 24.99
N PHE A 884 9.07 -33.43 24.04
CA PHE A 884 7.66 -33.06 24.00
C PHE A 884 6.80 -34.22 23.49
N LEU A 885 7.21 -34.88 22.40
CA LEU A 885 6.46 -35.98 21.80
C LEU A 885 6.25 -37.16 22.77
N ARG A 886 7.12 -37.32 23.77
CA ARG A 886 7.05 -38.39 24.77
C ARG A 886 6.38 -38.00 26.09
N ARG A 887 5.79 -36.80 26.20
CA ARG A 887 5.11 -36.33 27.41
C ARG A 887 3.76 -35.71 27.13
N GLU A 888 2.98 -35.53 28.18
CA GLU A 888 1.71 -34.81 28.11
C GLU A 888 1.93 -33.32 27.78
N PRO A 889 1.02 -32.68 27.01
CA PRO A 889 -0.17 -33.28 26.39
C PRO A 889 0.09 -33.94 25.03
N ASP A 890 1.28 -33.78 24.44
CA ASP A 890 1.55 -34.13 23.04
C ASP A 890 1.50 -35.64 22.73
N VAL A 891 1.96 -36.47 23.67
CA VAL A 891 2.01 -37.94 23.49
C VAL A 891 0.64 -38.57 23.21
N TYR A 892 -0.45 -37.95 23.69
CA TYR A 892 -1.81 -38.48 23.55
C TYR A 892 -2.45 -38.23 22.18
N TYR A 893 -1.82 -37.42 21.35
CA TYR A 893 -2.38 -36.99 20.06
C TYR A 893 -1.40 -37.24 18.91
N LEU A 894 -0.43 -38.15 19.09
CA LEU A 894 0.43 -38.57 18.00
C LEU A 894 -0.38 -39.42 17.01
N PRO A 895 -0.16 -39.25 15.69
CA PRO A 895 -0.81 -40.06 14.66
C PRO A 895 -0.21 -41.46 14.54
N VAL A 896 0.92 -41.71 15.22
CA VAL A 896 1.59 -43.02 15.33
C VAL A 896 1.90 -43.31 16.79
N GLU A 897 2.05 -44.59 17.12
CA GLU A 897 2.50 -45.02 18.43
C GLU A 897 3.89 -44.45 18.78
N ALA A 898 4.11 -44.09 20.05
CA ALA A 898 5.31 -43.38 20.50
C ALA A 898 6.62 -44.19 20.34
N ASP A 899 6.53 -45.51 20.22
CA ASP A 899 7.66 -46.40 19.93
C ASP A 899 8.07 -46.38 18.44
N ARG A 900 7.16 -46.00 17.53
CA ARG A 900 7.41 -45.85 16.08
C ARG A 900 7.93 -44.46 15.67
N LEU A 901 8.18 -43.57 16.62
CA LEU A 901 8.76 -42.25 16.34
C LEU A 901 10.15 -42.34 15.70
N GLU A 902 10.94 -43.37 16.04
CA GLU A 902 12.26 -43.60 15.43
C GLU A 902 12.13 -43.78 13.92
N GLU A 903 11.26 -44.69 13.49
CA GLU A 903 11.00 -44.98 12.08
C GLU A 903 10.50 -43.73 11.34
N ALA A 904 9.68 -42.90 12.00
CA ALA A 904 9.17 -41.66 11.42
C ALA A 904 10.26 -40.59 11.22
N PHE A 905 11.25 -40.51 12.11
CA PHE A 905 12.42 -39.64 11.91
C PHE A 905 13.35 -40.18 10.81
N GLU A 906 13.59 -41.49 10.80
CA GLU A 906 14.46 -42.14 9.81
C GLU A 906 13.93 -42.02 8.38
N LEU A 907 12.60 -42.11 8.22
CA LEU A 907 11.94 -41.98 6.92
C LEU A 907 12.37 -40.70 6.17
N LEU A 908 12.45 -39.57 6.88
CA LEU A 908 12.74 -38.25 6.32
C LEU A 908 14.11 -38.20 5.62
N MET A 909 15.11 -38.89 6.18
CA MET A 909 16.51 -38.79 5.73
C MET A 909 16.71 -39.33 4.32
N GLY A 910 15.97 -40.36 3.92
CA GLY A 910 16.10 -40.99 2.60
C GLY A 910 15.13 -40.45 1.54
N VAL A 911 14.28 -39.47 1.87
CA VAL A 911 13.31 -38.93 0.90
C VAL A 911 14.01 -38.34 -0.33
N PRO A 912 15.09 -37.54 -0.24
CA PRO A 912 15.65 -36.90 -1.41
C PRO A 912 16.14 -37.88 -2.51
N SER A 913 16.78 -38.99 -2.14
CA SER A 913 17.20 -40.03 -3.10
C SER A 913 16.00 -40.72 -3.74
N ARG A 914 15.02 -41.14 -2.93
CA ARG A 914 13.80 -41.79 -3.45
C ARG A 914 13.01 -40.86 -4.36
N ALA A 915 12.98 -39.57 -4.05
CA ALA A 915 12.37 -38.54 -4.89
C ALA A 915 13.10 -38.42 -6.25
N MET A 916 14.44 -38.45 -6.25
CA MET A 916 15.23 -38.45 -7.48
C MET A 916 14.97 -39.70 -8.33
N GLU A 917 14.89 -40.88 -7.70
CA GLU A 917 14.55 -42.13 -8.37
C GLU A 917 13.15 -42.09 -8.97
N ARG A 918 12.15 -41.60 -8.21
CA ARG A 918 10.78 -41.41 -8.67
C ARG A 918 10.70 -40.45 -9.84
N PHE A 919 11.40 -39.32 -9.78
CA PHE A 919 11.44 -38.35 -10.88
C PHE A 919 11.97 -39.00 -12.15
N LYS A 920 13.10 -39.71 -12.07
CA LYS A 920 13.70 -40.41 -13.22
C LYS A 920 12.78 -41.49 -13.79
N ALA A 921 12.12 -42.27 -12.92
CA ALA A 921 11.16 -43.28 -13.35
C ALA A 921 9.94 -42.63 -14.03
N ASP A 922 9.43 -41.52 -13.48
CA ASP A 922 8.28 -40.81 -14.04
C ASP A 922 8.57 -40.23 -15.43
N LEU A 923 9.82 -39.87 -15.74
CA LEU A 923 10.16 -39.41 -17.09
C LEU A 923 9.78 -40.45 -18.15
N GLU A 924 9.98 -41.74 -17.87
CA GLU A 924 9.72 -42.87 -18.78
C GLU A 924 8.25 -43.30 -18.85
N VAL A 925 7.38 -42.78 -17.98
CA VAL A 925 5.97 -43.19 -17.92
C VAL A 925 5.11 -42.21 -18.74
N PRO A 926 4.15 -42.69 -19.55
CA PRO A 926 3.16 -41.83 -20.19
C PRO A 926 2.45 -40.95 -19.16
N LYS A 927 2.11 -39.73 -19.54
CA LYS A 927 1.53 -38.77 -18.59
C LYS A 927 0.03 -39.00 -18.39
N PRO A 928 -0.50 -38.75 -17.18
CA PRO A 928 -1.93 -38.90 -16.89
C PRO A 928 -2.77 -37.92 -17.71
N PHE A 929 -4.04 -38.25 -17.88
CA PHE A 929 -5.02 -37.55 -18.71
C PHE A 929 -6.40 -37.60 -18.04
N PHE A 930 -7.41 -36.91 -18.57
CA PHE A 930 -8.78 -36.97 -18.05
C PHE A 930 -9.70 -37.79 -18.96
N LEU A 931 -10.67 -38.46 -18.37
CA LEU A 931 -11.78 -39.08 -19.08
C LEU A 931 -12.86 -38.03 -19.40
N GLY A 932 -13.52 -38.17 -20.55
CA GLY A 932 -14.69 -37.35 -20.92
C GLY A 932 -15.98 -37.89 -20.31
N ASP A 933 -17.07 -37.14 -20.44
CA ASP A 933 -18.41 -37.68 -20.19
C ASP A 933 -18.89 -38.49 -21.40
N PRO A 934 -19.33 -39.76 -21.26
CA PRO A 934 -19.82 -40.53 -22.39
C PRO A 934 -21.04 -39.89 -23.07
N GLU A 935 -21.00 -39.73 -24.39
CA GLU A 935 -22.04 -39.07 -25.19
C GLU A 935 -22.98 -40.10 -25.85
N PRO A 936 -24.31 -39.94 -25.76
CA PRO A 936 -25.26 -40.84 -26.42
C PRO A 936 -25.31 -40.59 -27.93
N LEU A 937 -25.21 -41.66 -28.73
CA LEU A 937 -25.35 -41.64 -30.20
C LEU A 937 -26.64 -42.30 -30.70
N GLY A 938 -27.33 -43.06 -29.84
CA GLY A 938 -28.57 -43.77 -30.13
C GLY A 938 -28.96 -44.70 -28.98
N GLU A 939 -30.07 -45.42 -29.11
CA GLU A 939 -30.55 -46.37 -28.10
C GLU A 939 -29.44 -47.40 -27.76
N GLY A 940 -29.04 -47.44 -26.49
CA GLY A 940 -27.95 -48.29 -25.99
C GLY A 940 -26.57 -48.07 -26.63
N THR A 941 -26.35 -46.94 -27.33
CA THR A 941 -25.10 -46.65 -28.06
C THR A 941 -24.47 -45.36 -27.55
N TYR A 942 -23.23 -45.45 -27.08
CA TYR A 942 -22.50 -44.34 -26.48
C TYR A 942 -21.10 -44.20 -27.07
N GLN A 943 -20.64 -42.96 -27.21
CA GLN A 943 -19.27 -42.61 -27.53
C GLN A 943 -18.54 -42.26 -26.24
N PHE A 944 -17.51 -43.05 -25.93
CA PHE A 944 -16.55 -42.75 -24.89
C PHE A 944 -15.39 -41.98 -25.52
N PHE A 945 -14.87 -40.97 -24.83
CA PHE A 945 -13.68 -40.24 -25.26
C PHE A 945 -12.87 -39.79 -24.05
N TRP A 946 -11.59 -39.50 -24.28
CA TRP A 946 -10.64 -39.07 -23.24
C TRP A 946 -9.60 -38.13 -23.85
N ASP A 947 -8.87 -37.43 -22.99
CA ASP A 947 -7.76 -36.58 -23.41
C ASP A 947 -6.57 -37.42 -23.91
N PRO A 948 -5.81 -36.96 -24.92
CA PRO A 948 -4.59 -37.63 -25.31
C PRO A 948 -3.55 -37.58 -24.19
N SER A 949 -3.00 -38.75 -23.85
CA SER A 949 -1.79 -38.87 -23.04
C SER A 949 -0.57 -38.31 -23.80
N TYR A 950 0.51 -38.07 -23.07
CA TYR A 950 1.74 -37.50 -23.61
C TYR A 950 2.94 -38.30 -23.13
N ASP A 951 3.84 -38.59 -24.06
CA ASP A 951 5.09 -39.30 -23.81
C ASP A 951 6.28 -38.36 -24.01
N LEU A 952 7.23 -38.35 -23.07
CA LEU A 952 8.37 -37.42 -23.11
C LEU A 952 9.47 -37.88 -24.07
N GLN A 953 9.55 -39.18 -24.33
CA GLN A 953 10.50 -39.83 -25.23
C GLN A 953 10.02 -39.76 -26.69
N GLY A 954 8.72 -39.54 -26.89
CA GLY A 954 8.06 -39.50 -28.19
C GLY A 954 7.65 -40.88 -28.69
N ASP A 955 7.45 -41.84 -27.79
CA ASP A 955 7.02 -43.20 -28.11
C ASP A 955 5.55 -43.25 -28.56
N ASP A 956 5.23 -44.26 -29.36
CA ASP A 956 3.86 -44.57 -29.78
C ASP A 956 3.02 -45.00 -28.57
N LEU A 957 1.88 -44.35 -28.36
CA LEU A 957 0.95 -44.66 -27.28
C LEU A 957 -0.23 -45.50 -27.78
N VAL A 958 -0.57 -46.54 -27.02
CA VAL A 958 -1.76 -47.35 -27.23
C VAL A 958 -2.64 -47.35 -25.99
N TYR A 959 -3.96 -47.34 -26.19
CA TYR A 959 -4.94 -47.33 -25.12
C TYR A 959 -5.66 -48.67 -25.01
N GLU A 960 -5.96 -49.02 -23.76
CA GLU A 960 -6.88 -50.08 -23.39
C GLU A 960 -8.09 -49.47 -22.69
N TRP A 961 -9.27 -49.69 -23.24
CA TRP A 961 -10.55 -49.28 -22.65
C TRP A 961 -11.26 -50.48 -22.03
N SER A 962 -11.83 -50.31 -20.84
CA SER A 962 -12.59 -51.35 -20.13
C SER A 962 -13.89 -50.79 -19.54
N LEU A 963 -14.95 -51.61 -19.54
CA LEU A 963 -16.25 -51.34 -18.93
C LEU A 963 -16.69 -52.52 -18.05
N ALA A 964 -17.25 -52.22 -16.88
CA ALA A 964 -17.73 -53.19 -15.90
C ALA A 964 -19.03 -52.71 -15.23
N ARG A 965 -19.72 -53.61 -14.54
CA ARG A 965 -20.90 -53.29 -13.71
C ARG A 965 -20.54 -52.94 -12.26
N ASP A 966 -19.28 -53.15 -11.87
CA ASP A 966 -18.73 -52.83 -10.56
C ASP A 966 -17.40 -52.05 -10.68
N PRO A 967 -17.05 -51.21 -9.70
CA PRO A 967 -15.84 -50.38 -9.75
C PRO A 967 -14.53 -51.16 -9.60
N GLN A 968 -14.58 -52.43 -9.14
CA GLN A 968 -13.41 -53.30 -9.04
C GLN A 968 -13.12 -54.06 -10.35
N PHE A 969 -14.00 -53.92 -11.36
CA PHE A 969 -13.93 -54.61 -12.64
C PHE A 969 -13.97 -56.15 -12.52
N THR A 970 -14.66 -56.67 -11.50
CA THR A 970 -14.87 -58.12 -11.32
C THR A 970 -15.98 -58.67 -12.22
N ASP A 971 -17.01 -57.88 -12.51
CA ASP A 971 -18.08 -58.12 -13.48
C ASP A 971 -17.83 -57.29 -14.76
N SER A 972 -16.85 -57.75 -15.54
CA SER A 972 -16.42 -57.10 -16.78
C SER A 972 -17.43 -57.28 -17.91
N VAL A 973 -17.82 -56.17 -18.54
CA VAL A 973 -18.79 -56.11 -19.64
C VAL A 973 -18.08 -56.17 -20.99
N ARG A 974 -17.07 -55.31 -21.20
CA ARG A 974 -16.34 -55.21 -22.47
C ARG A 974 -14.94 -54.65 -22.22
N ARG A 975 -13.96 -55.14 -22.98
CA ARG A 975 -12.56 -54.69 -22.97
C ARG A 975 -12.06 -54.59 -24.40
N VAL A 976 -11.39 -53.49 -24.74
CA VAL A 976 -10.85 -53.21 -26.07
C VAL A 976 -9.42 -52.72 -25.91
N GLN A 977 -8.48 -53.36 -26.61
CA GLN A 977 -7.04 -53.09 -26.54
C GLN A 977 -6.50 -52.57 -27.87
N GLY A 978 -5.36 -51.89 -27.82
CA GLY A 978 -4.63 -51.44 -29.01
C GLY A 978 -5.29 -50.27 -29.72
N ILE A 979 -6.10 -49.47 -29.00
CA ILE A 979 -6.76 -48.29 -29.53
C ILE A 979 -5.69 -47.21 -29.74
N ARG A 980 -5.70 -46.53 -30.90
CA ARG A 980 -4.78 -45.41 -31.20
C ARG A 980 -5.48 -44.06 -31.20
N GLU A 981 -6.79 -44.07 -31.37
CA GLU A 981 -7.65 -42.90 -31.20
C GLU A 981 -7.94 -42.65 -29.71
N THR A 982 -8.44 -41.46 -29.40
CA THR A 982 -8.87 -41.08 -28.04
C THR A 982 -10.38 -41.17 -27.86
N SER A 983 -11.04 -42.04 -28.64
CA SER A 983 -12.46 -42.28 -28.54
C SER A 983 -12.84 -43.69 -28.99
N LEU A 984 -13.94 -44.21 -28.46
CA LEU A 984 -14.48 -45.53 -28.78
C LEU A 984 -16.02 -45.49 -28.74
N ILE A 985 -16.66 -46.00 -29.79
CA ILE A 985 -18.11 -46.19 -29.83
C ILE A 985 -18.45 -47.59 -29.32
N VAL A 986 -19.42 -47.67 -28.41
CA VAL A 986 -19.89 -48.90 -27.79
C VAL A 986 -21.40 -48.97 -27.91
N ASP A 987 -21.88 -50.06 -28.49
CA ASP A 987 -23.28 -50.37 -28.74
C ASP A 987 -23.79 -51.50 -27.84
N GLY A 988 -25.12 -51.61 -27.75
CA GLY A 988 -25.79 -52.71 -27.04
C GLY A 988 -25.74 -52.62 -25.51
N LEU A 989 -25.54 -51.43 -24.94
CA LEU A 989 -25.60 -51.24 -23.49
C LEU A 989 -27.06 -51.25 -23.00
N SER A 990 -27.32 -52.01 -21.95
CA SER A 990 -28.62 -52.02 -21.27
C SER A 990 -28.68 -50.86 -20.28
N PRO A 991 -29.87 -50.34 -19.95
CA PRO A 991 -29.99 -49.30 -18.92
C PRO A 991 -29.41 -49.75 -17.58
N GLY A 992 -28.61 -48.90 -16.94
CA GLY A 992 -27.97 -49.22 -15.65
C GLY A 992 -26.69 -48.45 -15.36
N VAL A 993 -26.15 -48.65 -14.16
CA VAL A 993 -24.87 -48.09 -13.72
C VAL A 993 -23.72 -48.95 -14.24
N TYR A 994 -22.71 -48.30 -14.78
CA TYR A 994 -21.48 -48.90 -15.25
C TYR A 994 -20.27 -48.09 -14.76
N PHE A 995 -19.12 -48.76 -14.76
CA PHE A 995 -17.83 -48.17 -14.44
C PHE A 995 -16.90 -48.42 -15.60
N TRP A 996 -16.15 -47.39 -16.00
CA TRP A 996 -15.22 -47.51 -17.10
C TRP A 996 -13.88 -46.86 -16.77
N LYS A 997 -12.85 -47.35 -17.45
CA LYS A 997 -11.47 -46.87 -17.31
C LYS A 997 -10.71 -46.99 -18.61
N VAL A 998 -9.65 -46.21 -18.72
CA VAL A 998 -8.67 -46.28 -19.79
C VAL A 998 -7.29 -46.43 -19.18
N VAL A 999 -6.45 -47.29 -19.75
CA VAL A 999 -5.03 -47.39 -19.44
C VAL A 999 -4.25 -47.09 -20.72
N VAL A 1000 -3.25 -46.23 -20.62
CA VAL A 1000 -2.32 -45.97 -21.74
C VAL A 1000 -1.03 -46.74 -21.50
N THR A 1001 -0.43 -47.24 -22.57
CA THR A 1001 0.85 -47.96 -22.54
C THR A 1001 1.73 -47.47 -23.69
N ASP A 1002 3.02 -47.26 -23.42
CA ASP A 1002 4.03 -46.91 -24.43
C ASP A 1002 4.61 -48.16 -25.12
N ALA A 1003 5.53 -47.95 -26.07
CA ALA A 1003 6.22 -49.03 -26.77
C ALA A 1003 7.20 -49.82 -25.87
N ALA A 1004 7.67 -49.23 -24.77
CA ALA A 1004 8.58 -49.82 -23.80
C ALA A 1004 7.86 -50.68 -22.72
N GLY A 1005 6.53 -50.59 -22.66
CA GLY A 1005 5.68 -51.31 -21.72
C GLY A 1005 5.34 -50.55 -20.43
N HIS A 1006 5.72 -49.28 -20.30
CA HIS A 1006 5.28 -48.45 -19.18
C HIS A 1006 3.82 -48.05 -19.38
N SER A 1007 3.07 -47.97 -18.28
CA SER A 1007 1.63 -47.71 -18.33
C SER A 1007 1.20 -46.64 -17.34
N GLN A 1008 0.14 -45.92 -17.69
CA GLN A 1008 -0.45 -44.88 -16.86
C GLN A 1008 -1.97 -44.91 -16.89
N ILE A 1009 -2.60 -44.41 -15.81
CA ILE A 1009 -4.05 -44.26 -15.67
C ILE A 1009 -4.46 -42.78 -15.67
N PRO A 1010 -5.73 -42.47 -15.96
CA PRO A 1010 -6.24 -41.10 -15.91
C PRO A 1010 -6.35 -40.57 -14.47
N PHE A 1011 -6.47 -39.25 -14.35
CA PHE A 1011 -6.63 -38.54 -13.08
C PHE A 1011 -7.94 -38.87 -12.34
N ASP A 1012 -8.97 -39.27 -13.09
CA ASP A 1012 -10.30 -39.59 -12.58
C ASP A 1012 -10.26 -40.58 -11.42
N ARG A 1013 -11.18 -40.41 -10.46
CA ARG A 1013 -11.34 -41.33 -9.33
C ARG A 1013 -12.81 -41.49 -8.98
N PHE A 1014 -13.18 -42.68 -8.55
CA PHE A 1014 -14.49 -42.99 -8.01
C PHE A 1014 -14.36 -43.38 -6.53
N GLN A 1015 -15.19 -42.81 -5.66
CA GLN A 1015 -15.29 -43.22 -4.26
C GLN A 1015 -16.56 -44.07 -4.10
N ASP A 1016 -16.40 -45.31 -3.65
CA ASP A 1016 -17.54 -46.18 -3.39
C ASP A 1016 -18.25 -45.84 -2.07
N ALA A 1017 -19.37 -46.52 -1.81
CA ALA A 1017 -20.19 -46.30 -0.61
C ALA A 1017 -19.46 -46.62 0.71
N ASP A 1018 -18.40 -47.44 0.65
CA ASP A 1018 -17.54 -47.78 1.80
C ASP A 1018 -16.41 -46.76 1.99
N GLY A 1019 -16.35 -45.73 1.14
CA GLY A 1019 -15.34 -44.67 1.17
C GLY A 1019 -14.02 -45.04 0.48
N ARG A 1020 -13.92 -46.20 -0.16
CA ARG A 1020 -12.71 -46.65 -0.86
C ARG A 1020 -12.59 -45.96 -2.21
N LEU A 1021 -11.38 -45.47 -2.49
CA LEU A 1021 -11.04 -44.80 -3.74
C LEU A 1021 -10.58 -45.82 -4.80
N HIS A 1022 -11.14 -45.68 -6.01
CA HIS A 1022 -10.77 -46.41 -7.22
C HIS A 1022 -10.20 -45.41 -8.23
N TYR A 1023 -8.88 -45.45 -8.43
CA TYR A 1023 -8.17 -44.53 -9.32
C TYR A 1023 -8.26 -44.95 -10.79
N GLY A 1024 -8.35 -43.96 -11.67
CA GLY A 1024 -8.52 -44.11 -13.11
C GLY A 1024 -9.91 -44.58 -13.53
N VAL A 1025 -10.90 -44.55 -12.63
CA VAL A 1025 -12.25 -45.09 -12.84
C VAL A 1025 -13.29 -43.98 -12.80
N ARG A 1026 -14.24 -44.03 -13.73
CA ARG A 1026 -15.39 -43.12 -13.78
C ARG A 1026 -16.71 -43.88 -13.81
N GLU A 1027 -17.68 -43.41 -13.05
CA GLU A 1027 -19.06 -43.89 -13.06
C GLU A 1027 -19.82 -43.32 -14.27
N PHE A 1028 -20.67 -44.14 -14.88
CA PHE A 1028 -21.51 -43.76 -16.00
C PHE A 1028 -22.87 -44.46 -15.88
N PHE A 1029 -23.96 -43.74 -16.12
CA PHE A 1029 -25.31 -44.32 -16.17
C PHE A 1029 -25.80 -44.39 -17.61
N ALA A 1030 -26.05 -45.60 -18.11
CA ALA A 1030 -26.71 -45.81 -19.39
C ALA A 1030 -28.22 -45.60 -19.22
N HIS A 1031 -28.76 -44.63 -19.94
CA HIS A 1031 -30.19 -44.35 -20.01
C HIS A 1031 -30.91 -45.25 -21.05
N GLU A 1032 -32.23 -45.37 -20.92
CA GLU A 1032 -33.14 -46.00 -21.90
C GLU A 1032 -33.04 -45.37 -23.29
#